data_AF-A0A974AYI7-F1
#
_entry.id   AF-A0A974AYI7-F1
#
_cell.length_a   1.000
_cell.length_b   1.000
_cell.length_c   1.000
_cell.angle_alpha   90.00
_cell.angle_beta   90.00
_cell.angle_gamma   90.00
#
_symmetry.space_group_name_H-M   'P 1'
#
loop_
_entity.id
_entity.type
_entity.pdbx_description
1 polymer ?
#
loop_
_entity_poly.entity_id
_entity_poly.type
_entity_poly.pdbx_seq_one_letter_code
_entity_poly.pdbx_strand_id
1 'polypeptide(L)'
;MPYILPNVVESSDAAAGTATVYAIGIGQTAQGTLSTTSDHDWYRVSLVAGQTYSFALVGTGTNNVADTYLTLRNAAGTLIAADDDSGPGHNSTITFTATTTGTYYLDAGSYNNQSAGQYGLSASVGTRPNYDIPMGGGAIDSDASWSSPGTPVIVTYGFRDAAPSYTVSGSDISTFSRCSAAEMAAVQSILQMWSDVCGITFQLVNPGGYTNNATILIGNYYDPNDGAGAFAFYPGSTASTASAGDLWLNLDSVSTTSIPYGSYSWFAIMHELGHAMGLSHPGDYNAGPGVSITYANAAQFTQDTEQYSVMSYFAGSYTGQSPGGFATAQTPMLLDIYELQQIYGANMSTRTGDTIYGFGGTAGSIYDFSVNTAPQLCIWDAGGTDTLNCSGYGQNQLINLNAGTVSNIGGETGNISIALGAVIENAIGGSGDDTILGNDANNRLDGGAGNDVLIGGPGDDTAIFTGAFTAYQCRDLGNHVTVSGIDGFDALYTIEHMQFTDGRIDYADGDPLFDTIFYMQQNIDVYHAGVDGRLHYNAYGWHEGRNPDPYFSTAGYIGYNRDVDAAHINPLTHYNSYGWHEGRDPGSLFDTDFYLIHNPDVRAAGLNPLAHYLEYGISEGREIAPAVGRGIAQTGIDDEYYDLTYRDVALAHADVSGHYNTYGWHEGRNPNAYFDTAGYLARYADVRAAGINPLTHYMQYGWQEGRNPSANFDTHDYLAHNPDVAAAHINPLLHYLVYGLYEGRVPYADELFA
;
A
#
# COMPACT_ATOMS: atom_id res chain seq x y z
N MET A 1 3.05 10.37 -6.58
CA MET A 1 3.28 9.26 -7.53
C MET A 1 2.52 9.60 -8.81
N PRO A 2 3.11 9.49 -10.01
CA PRO A 2 2.32 9.53 -11.24
C PRO A 2 1.27 8.41 -11.23
N TYR A 3 0.14 8.64 -11.90
CA TYR A 3 -0.90 7.63 -12.04
C TYR A 3 -0.42 6.53 -12.97
N ILE A 4 -0.51 5.30 -12.49
CA ILE A 4 0.04 4.11 -13.16
C ILE A 4 -1.08 3.34 -13.87
N LEU A 5 -2.29 3.40 -13.31
CA LEU A 5 -3.52 2.85 -13.85
C LEU A 5 -4.53 3.99 -14.10
N PRO A 6 -5.46 3.81 -15.06
CA PRO A 6 -6.45 4.83 -15.38
C PRO A 6 -7.41 5.11 -14.23
N ASN A 7 -7.75 6.38 -14.04
CA ASN A 7 -8.72 6.78 -13.01
C ASN A 7 -10.16 6.66 -13.49
N VAL A 8 -10.37 6.77 -14.80
CA VAL A 8 -11.67 6.73 -15.44
C VAL A 8 -11.64 5.67 -16.52
N VAL A 9 -12.54 4.70 -16.44
CA VAL A 9 -12.71 3.71 -17.50
C VAL A 9 -14.11 3.88 -18.06
N GLU A 10 -14.19 4.06 -19.36
CA GLU A 10 -15.45 4.10 -20.07
C GLU A 10 -16.15 2.73 -19.96
N SER A 11 -17.37 2.71 -19.41
CA SER A 11 -18.17 1.48 -19.26
C SER A 11 -19.32 1.38 -20.27
N SER A 12 -19.57 2.46 -20.98
CA SER A 12 -20.58 2.62 -22.04
C SER A 12 -20.20 3.82 -22.91
N ASP A 13 -20.49 3.75 -24.20
CA ASP A 13 -20.21 4.77 -25.22
C ASP A 13 -20.42 6.22 -24.72
N ALA A 14 -19.36 7.02 -24.73
CA ALA A 14 -19.39 8.40 -24.27
C ALA A 14 -20.08 9.29 -25.31
N ALA A 15 -21.17 9.94 -24.91
CA ALA A 15 -21.92 10.77 -25.86
C ALA A 15 -21.07 11.92 -26.44
N ALA A 16 -21.11 12.08 -27.78
CA ALA A 16 -20.53 13.18 -28.54
C ALA A 16 -21.22 14.55 -28.29
N GLY A 17 -21.22 15.03 -27.05
CA GLY A 17 -21.85 16.30 -26.69
C GLY A 17 -21.85 16.63 -25.20
N THR A 18 -22.41 17.80 -24.87
CA THR A 18 -22.43 18.34 -23.50
C THR A 18 -23.26 17.50 -22.52
N ALA A 19 -24.04 16.54 -23.02
CA ALA A 19 -24.83 15.59 -22.24
C ALA A 19 -24.00 14.38 -21.75
N THR A 20 -22.70 14.30 -22.10
CA THR A 20 -21.81 13.25 -21.60
C THR A 20 -21.84 13.14 -20.07
N VAL A 21 -21.89 11.90 -19.59
CA VAL A 21 -21.82 11.57 -18.18
C VAL A 21 -20.38 11.52 -17.68
N TYR A 22 -19.42 11.32 -18.58
CA TYR A 22 -18.02 11.19 -18.24
C TYR A 22 -17.39 12.53 -17.89
N ALA A 23 -16.52 12.49 -16.89
CA ALA A 23 -15.71 13.61 -16.49
C ALA A 23 -14.31 13.11 -16.18
N ILE A 24 -13.31 13.93 -16.50
CA ILE A 24 -11.92 13.70 -16.16
C ILE A 24 -11.45 14.87 -15.29
N GLY A 25 -10.91 14.55 -14.12
CA GLY A 25 -10.28 15.50 -13.22
C GLY A 25 -8.89 15.90 -13.69
N ILE A 26 -8.44 17.08 -13.30
CA ILE A 26 -7.04 17.48 -13.54
C ILE A 26 -6.12 16.58 -12.71
N GLY A 27 -5.10 16.05 -13.37
CA GLY A 27 -4.18 15.03 -12.85
C GLY A 27 -4.56 13.61 -13.26
N GLN A 28 -5.76 13.38 -13.80
CA GLN A 28 -6.26 12.04 -14.10
C GLN A 28 -6.02 11.61 -15.55
N THR A 29 -6.08 10.30 -15.78
CA THR A 29 -6.23 9.69 -17.11
C THR A 29 -7.55 8.93 -17.22
N ALA A 30 -8.01 8.76 -18.46
CA ALA A 30 -9.17 7.97 -18.83
C ALA A 30 -8.81 6.97 -19.93
N GLN A 31 -9.46 5.81 -19.95
CA GLN A 31 -9.41 4.86 -21.08
C GLN A 31 -10.80 4.70 -21.67
N GLY A 32 -10.88 4.72 -23.00
CA GLY A 32 -12.12 4.64 -23.75
C GLY A 32 -11.99 3.88 -25.06
N THR A 33 -13.06 3.79 -25.84
CA THR A 33 -13.07 3.12 -27.15
C THR A 33 -14.01 3.81 -28.11
N LEU A 34 -13.46 4.30 -29.23
CA LEU A 34 -14.25 4.75 -30.36
C LEU A 34 -14.92 3.53 -31.02
N SER A 35 -16.23 3.41 -30.85
CA SER A 35 -17.05 2.30 -31.34
C SER A 35 -17.11 2.23 -32.87
N THR A 36 -16.95 3.37 -33.55
CA THR A 36 -16.92 3.48 -35.02
C THR A 36 -15.92 4.54 -35.47
N THR A 37 -15.57 4.59 -36.76
CA THR A 37 -14.56 5.55 -37.22
C THR A 37 -15.00 7.01 -37.16
N SER A 38 -16.30 7.28 -37.06
CA SER A 38 -16.86 8.63 -36.90
C SER A 38 -17.32 8.91 -35.47
N ASP A 39 -16.93 8.06 -34.54
CA ASP A 39 -17.30 8.20 -33.14
C ASP A 39 -16.49 9.31 -32.47
N HIS A 40 -17.09 9.91 -31.45
CA HIS A 40 -16.52 11.03 -30.72
C HIS A 40 -16.95 10.98 -29.26
N ASP A 41 -15.96 10.84 -28.38
CA ASP A 41 -16.19 10.65 -26.97
C ASP A 41 -15.86 11.91 -26.19
N TRP A 42 -16.88 12.53 -25.57
CA TRP A 42 -16.68 13.76 -24.83
C TRP A 42 -16.50 13.50 -23.34
N TYR A 43 -15.47 14.10 -22.75
CA TYR A 43 -15.20 14.12 -21.33
C TYR A 43 -15.29 15.54 -20.79
N ARG A 44 -16.10 15.72 -19.74
CA ARG A 44 -16.19 17.00 -19.04
C ARG A 44 -14.95 17.25 -18.19
N VAL A 45 -14.36 18.44 -18.27
CA VAL A 45 -13.21 18.85 -17.44
C VAL A 45 -13.44 20.24 -16.85
N SER A 46 -13.02 20.47 -15.61
CA SER A 46 -13.15 21.77 -14.93
C SER A 46 -11.82 22.50 -14.92
N LEU A 47 -11.76 23.69 -15.52
CA LEU A 47 -10.55 24.49 -15.64
C LEU A 47 -10.64 25.80 -14.86
N VAL A 48 -9.49 26.33 -14.44
CA VAL A 48 -9.35 27.59 -13.70
C VAL A 48 -8.70 28.64 -14.60
N ALA A 49 -9.29 29.84 -14.68
CA ALA A 49 -8.74 30.94 -15.47
C ALA A 49 -7.30 31.28 -15.06
N GLY A 50 -6.42 31.49 -16.04
CA GLY A 50 -5.01 31.80 -15.86
C GLY A 50 -4.11 30.57 -15.67
N GLN A 51 -4.67 29.38 -15.46
CA GLN A 51 -3.90 28.15 -15.35
C GLN A 51 -3.64 27.54 -16.74
N THR A 52 -2.41 27.09 -16.96
CA THR A 52 -2.03 26.31 -18.14
C THR A 52 -2.21 24.83 -17.86
N TYR A 53 -2.78 24.13 -18.85
CA TYR A 53 -3.05 22.70 -18.86
C TYR A 53 -2.52 22.07 -20.14
N SER A 54 -2.22 20.79 -20.07
CA SER A 54 -1.94 19.92 -21.22
C SER A 54 -2.93 18.77 -21.24
N PHE A 55 -3.50 18.51 -22.41
CA PHE A 55 -4.40 17.39 -22.67
C PHE A 55 -3.80 16.54 -23.77
N ALA A 56 -3.86 15.22 -23.65
CA ALA A 56 -3.28 14.32 -24.63
C ALA A 56 -4.20 13.14 -24.89
N LEU A 57 -4.20 12.68 -26.14
CA LEU A 57 -4.96 11.53 -26.61
C LEU A 57 -3.97 10.57 -27.27
N VAL A 58 -3.96 9.32 -26.82
CA VAL A 58 -3.01 8.30 -27.30
C VAL A 58 -3.77 7.05 -27.70
N GLY A 59 -3.47 6.46 -28.86
CA GLY A 59 -3.98 5.14 -29.20
C GLY A 59 -3.42 4.07 -28.25
N THR A 60 -4.25 3.18 -27.71
CA THR A 60 -3.80 2.18 -26.72
C THR A 60 -4.28 0.77 -27.06
N GLY A 61 -3.65 -0.24 -26.47
CA GLY A 61 -4.10 -1.64 -26.57
C GLY A 61 -3.95 -2.26 -27.96
N THR A 62 -4.49 -3.48 -28.12
CA THR A 62 -4.33 -4.29 -29.35
C THR A 62 -5.14 -3.81 -30.56
N ASN A 63 -6.14 -2.97 -30.34
CA ASN A 63 -6.95 -2.34 -31.39
C ASN A 63 -6.99 -0.84 -31.13
N ASN A 64 -5.83 -0.20 -31.28
CA ASN A 64 -5.62 1.21 -30.99
C ASN A 64 -6.28 2.14 -32.02
N VAL A 65 -6.52 3.38 -31.61
CA VAL A 65 -6.77 4.47 -32.57
C VAL A 65 -5.42 4.89 -33.18
N ALA A 66 -5.14 4.41 -34.39
CA ALA A 66 -3.86 4.64 -35.08
C ALA A 66 -3.47 6.12 -35.32
N ASP A 67 -4.44 7.02 -35.49
CA ASP A 67 -4.21 8.45 -35.76
C ASP A 67 -5.27 9.24 -34.99
N THR A 68 -4.86 9.76 -33.84
CA THR A 68 -5.78 10.37 -32.88
C THR A 68 -6.11 11.81 -33.27
N TYR A 69 -7.27 12.30 -32.85
CA TYR A 69 -7.63 13.71 -33.02
C TYR A 69 -8.33 14.22 -31.78
N LEU A 70 -7.64 15.11 -31.05
CA LEU A 70 -8.16 15.69 -29.83
C LEU A 70 -8.71 17.08 -30.09
N THR A 71 -9.90 17.36 -29.56
CA THR A 71 -10.45 18.72 -29.57
C THR A 71 -10.85 19.21 -28.18
N LEU A 72 -10.61 20.49 -27.92
CA LEU A 72 -11.02 21.20 -26.71
C LEU A 72 -12.19 22.12 -27.02
N ARG A 73 -13.25 22.04 -26.22
CA ARG A 73 -14.50 22.79 -26.42
C ARG A 73 -14.92 23.56 -25.16
N ASN A 74 -15.58 24.69 -25.35
CA ASN A 74 -16.11 25.50 -24.25
C ASN A 74 -17.39 24.90 -23.64
N ALA A 75 -17.93 25.54 -22.59
CA ALA A 75 -19.17 25.12 -21.94
C ALA A 75 -20.40 25.03 -22.86
N ALA A 76 -20.41 25.72 -24.00
CA ALA A 76 -21.47 25.68 -25.01
C ALA A 76 -21.20 24.63 -26.12
N GLY A 77 -20.16 23.80 -25.98
CA GLY A 77 -19.75 22.81 -26.99
C GLY A 77 -19.05 23.39 -28.21
N THR A 78 -18.71 24.69 -28.19
CA THR A 78 -18.00 25.35 -29.30
C THR A 78 -16.51 24.99 -29.24
N LEU A 79 -15.94 24.62 -30.38
CA LEU A 79 -14.51 24.34 -30.55
C LEU A 79 -13.64 25.55 -30.15
N ILE A 80 -12.60 25.27 -29.36
CA ILE A 80 -11.58 26.25 -28.93
C ILE A 80 -10.23 25.91 -29.57
N ALA A 81 -9.81 24.65 -29.49
CA ALA A 81 -8.54 24.16 -29.99
C ALA A 81 -8.70 22.71 -30.48
N ALA A 82 -7.82 22.30 -31.38
CA ALA A 82 -7.74 20.95 -31.91
C ALA A 82 -6.28 20.61 -32.23
N ASP A 83 -5.94 19.33 -32.16
CA ASP A 83 -4.63 18.80 -32.50
C ASP A 83 -4.75 17.34 -32.97
N ASP A 84 -3.88 16.94 -33.90
CA ASP A 84 -3.72 15.58 -34.44
C ASP A 84 -2.35 14.98 -34.08
N ASP A 85 -1.24 15.66 -34.41
CA ASP A 85 0.13 15.07 -34.38
C ASP A 85 1.14 15.82 -33.46
N SER A 86 0.72 16.51 -32.40
CA SER A 86 1.69 17.18 -31.50
C SER A 86 2.24 16.29 -30.36
N GLY A 87 1.70 15.09 -30.16
CA GLY A 87 2.23 14.05 -29.28
C GLY A 87 3.17 13.08 -30.01
N PRO A 88 3.70 12.05 -29.33
CA PRO A 88 4.61 11.07 -29.95
C PRO A 88 3.93 10.36 -31.13
N GLY A 89 4.60 10.29 -32.29
CA GLY A 89 4.03 9.66 -33.49
C GLY A 89 2.79 10.40 -34.01
N HIS A 90 1.67 9.67 -34.13
CA HIS A 90 0.36 10.18 -34.59
C HIS A 90 -0.61 10.49 -33.44
N ASN A 91 -0.06 10.73 -32.25
CA ASN A 91 -0.84 11.03 -31.05
C ASN A 91 -1.05 12.55 -30.88
N SER A 92 -2.18 12.96 -30.32
CA SER A 92 -2.53 14.37 -30.19
C SER A 92 -2.20 14.95 -28.81
N THR A 93 -1.75 16.20 -28.76
CA THR A 93 -1.55 16.96 -27.52
C THR A 93 -1.93 18.44 -27.66
N ILE A 94 -2.83 18.92 -26.78
CA ILE A 94 -3.22 20.34 -26.68
C ILE A 94 -2.60 20.96 -25.42
N THR A 95 -1.86 22.05 -25.57
CA THR A 95 -1.51 22.95 -24.46
C THR A 95 -2.41 24.18 -24.46
N PHE A 96 -3.06 24.48 -23.33
CA PHE A 96 -4.06 25.54 -23.24
C PHE A 96 -4.02 26.29 -21.90
N THR A 97 -3.96 27.62 -21.95
CA THR A 97 -4.19 28.50 -20.79
C THR A 97 -5.64 28.93 -20.74
N ALA A 98 -6.38 28.47 -19.73
CA ALA A 98 -7.80 28.76 -19.61
C ALA A 98 -8.05 30.26 -19.41
N THR A 99 -8.96 30.84 -20.18
CA THR A 99 -9.30 32.28 -20.10
C THR A 99 -10.47 32.53 -19.15
N THR A 100 -11.32 31.53 -18.94
CA THR A 100 -12.45 31.58 -18.00
C THR A 100 -12.46 30.33 -17.12
N THR A 101 -12.74 30.51 -15.82
CA THR A 101 -12.98 29.40 -14.90
C THR A 101 -14.33 28.77 -15.21
N GLY A 102 -14.38 27.45 -15.35
CA GLY A 102 -15.63 26.72 -15.58
C GLY A 102 -15.44 25.42 -16.32
N THR A 103 -16.54 24.94 -16.89
CA THR A 103 -16.61 23.66 -17.60
C THR A 103 -16.12 23.78 -19.04
N TYR A 104 -15.28 22.83 -19.43
CA TYR A 104 -14.83 22.57 -20.79
C TYR A 104 -15.08 21.09 -21.12
N TYR A 105 -14.92 20.73 -22.38
CA TYR A 105 -15.04 19.36 -22.84
C TYR A 105 -13.83 18.99 -23.70
N LEU A 106 -13.25 17.83 -23.41
CA LEU A 106 -12.28 17.15 -24.25
C LEU A 106 -13.06 16.18 -25.12
N ASP A 107 -12.88 16.26 -26.42
CA ASP A 107 -13.57 15.45 -27.42
C ASP A 107 -12.52 14.61 -28.13
N ALA A 108 -12.52 13.32 -27.81
CA ALA A 108 -11.63 12.31 -28.35
C ALA A 108 -12.22 11.74 -29.64
N GLY A 109 -11.45 11.75 -30.71
CA GLY A 109 -11.81 11.16 -32.00
C GLY A 109 -10.57 10.67 -32.74
N SER A 110 -10.74 10.37 -34.03
CA SER A 110 -9.64 10.03 -34.94
C SER A 110 -9.52 11.03 -36.07
N TYR A 111 -8.31 11.22 -36.59
CA TYR A 111 -8.09 12.18 -37.65
C TYR A 111 -8.90 11.81 -38.90
N ASN A 112 -9.65 12.78 -39.42
CA ASN A 112 -10.58 12.62 -40.54
C ASN A 112 -11.60 11.47 -40.40
N ASN A 113 -11.87 11.01 -39.17
CA ASN A 113 -12.80 9.91 -38.89
C ASN A 113 -12.42 8.59 -39.62
N GLN A 114 -11.12 8.30 -39.67
CA GLN A 114 -10.58 7.14 -40.41
C GLN A 114 -10.27 5.93 -39.52
N SER A 115 -10.16 6.12 -38.21
CA SER A 115 -9.80 5.07 -37.26
C SER A 115 -10.81 4.94 -36.13
N ALA A 116 -10.93 3.74 -35.58
CA ALA A 116 -11.78 3.38 -34.45
C ALA A 116 -10.99 2.41 -33.58
N GLY A 117 -11.21 2.43 -32.27
CA GLY A 117 -10.41 1.63 -31.36
C GLY A 117 -10.21 2.26 -30.00
N GLN A 118 -9.33 1.64 -29.24
CA GLN A 118 -9.00 1.99 -27.88
C GLN A 118 -8.07 3.21 -27.85
N TYR A 119 -8.31 4.09 -26.87
CA TYR A 119 -7.48 5.24 -26.61
C TYR A 119 -7.40 5.53 -25.12
N GLY A 120 -6.34 6.24 -24.73
CA GLY A 120 -6.21 6.89 -23.45
C GLY A 120 -6.24 8.42 -23.58
N LEU A 121 -6.87 9.08 -22.62
CA LEU A 121 -7.00 10.53 -22.54
C LEU A 121 -6.40 11.04 -21.22
N SER A 122 -5.54 12.05 -21.28
CA SER A 122 -4.92 12.67 -20.09
C SER A 122 -5.32 14.13 -19.95
N ALA A 123 -5.48 14.58 -18.69
CA ALA A 123 -5.62 15.99 -18.35
C ALA A 123 -4.65 16.38 -17.24
N SER A 124 -3.67 17.23 -17.52
CA SER A 124 -2.58 17.58 -16.58
C SER A 124 -2.39 19.09 -16.45
N VAL A 125 -1.82 19.52 -15.32
CA VAL A 125 -1.37 20.90 -15.12
C VAL A 125 -0.02 21.10 -15.82
N GLY A 126 0.15 22.26 -16.45
CA GLY A 126 1.40 22.64 -17.10
C GLY A 126 1.37 22.40 -18.60
N THR A 127 2.54 22.23 -19.20
CA THR A 127 2.72 22.10 -20.66
C THR A 127 3.09 20.69 -21.08
N ARG A 128 3.11 19.73 -20.15
CA ARG A 128 3.50 18.35 -20.40
C ARG A 128 2.48 17.40 -19.78
N PRO A 129 1.86 16.53 -20.58
CA PRO A 129 0.90 15.56 -20.07
C PRO A 129 1.57 14.47 -19.24
N ASN A 130 0.81 13.90 -18.31
CA ASN A 130 1.17 12.68 -17.59
C ASN A 130 0.40 11.51 -18.18
N TYR A 131 1.08 10.41 -18.49
CA TYR A 131 0.47 9.21 -19.05
C TYR A 131 0.31 8.11 -17.99
N ASP A 132 -0.74 7.31 -18.11
CA ASP A 132 -0.78 5.99 -17.45
C ASP A 132 0.03 4.98 -18.27
N ILE A 133 0.17 3.74 -17.78
CA ILE A 133 0.96 2.72 -18.49
C ILE A 133 0.41 2.46 -19.91
N PRO A 134 -0.91 2.26 -20.14
CA PRO A 134 -1.42 2.07 -21.48
C PRO A 134 -1.10 3.21 -22.46
N MET A 135 -1.26 4.46 -22.03
CA MET A 135 -0.89 5.62 -22.85
C MET A 135 0.62 5.68 -23.09
N GLY A 136 1.45 5.38 -22.09
CA GLY A 136 2.91 5.36 -22.26
C GLY A 136 3.37 4.24 -23.20
N GLY A 137 2.72 3.08 -23.16
CA GLY A 137 2.95 1.98 -24.09
C GLY A 137 2.59 2.35 -25.53
N GLY A 138 1.36 2.83 -25.74
CA GLY A 138 0.93 3.26 -27.09
C GLY A 138 1.74 4.43 -27.65
N ALA A 139 2.31 5.28 -26.79
CA ALA A 139 3.22 6.35 -27.20
C ALA A 139 4.59 5.85 -27.68
N ILE A 140 4.97 4.62 -27.33
CA ILE A 140 6.21 3.97 -27.79
C ILE A 140 5.94 2.89 -28.85
N ASP A 141 4.71 2.76 -29.37
CA ASP A 141 4.45 1.91 -30.54
C ASP A 141 5.02 2.59 -31.80
N SER A 142 5.72 1.83 -32.65
CA SER A 142 6.20 2.33 -33.94
C SER A 142 5.25 2.01 -35.10
N ASP A 143 4.09 1.40 -34.82
CA ASP A 143 3.13 0.82 -35.79
C ASP A 143 3.75 -0.26 -36.70
N ALA A 144 4.89 -0.84 -36.30
CA ALA A 144 5.62 -1.84 -37.07
C ALA A 144 5.83 -3.12 -36.27
N SER A 145 5.45 -4.25 -36.86
CA SER A 145 5.52 -5.55 -36.17
C SER A 145 5.79 -6.71 -37.14
N TRP A 146 6.19 -7.85 -36.58
CA TRP A 146 6.36 -9.10 -37.32
C TRP A 146 5.09 -9.97 -37.39
N SER A 147 4.04 -9.60 -36.67
CA SER A 147 2.76 -10.31 -36.56
C SER A 147 1.61 -9.33 -36.33
N SER A 148 0.37 -9.81 -36.47
CA SER A 148 -0.79 -9.03 -36.03
C SER A 148 -0.74 -8.74 -34.53
N PRO A 149 -1.32 -7.63 -34.04
CA PRO A 149 -1.38 -7.31 -32.61
C PRO A 149 -1.85 -8.49 -31.76
N GLY A 150 -1.24 -8.64 -30.59
CA GLY A 150 -1.50 -9.70 -29.61
C GLY A 150 -1.10 -11.11 -30.06
N THR A 151 -0.41 -11.25 -31.20
CA THR A 151 -0.13 -12.56 -31.80
C THR A 151 1.35 -12.94 -31.67
N PRO A 152 1.68 -14.08 -31.02
CA PRO A 152 3.05 -14.57 -30.92
C PRO A 152 3.72 -14.82 -32.27
N VAL A 153 5.04 -14.70 -32.32
CA VAL A 153 5.84 -14.85 -33.56
C VAL A 153 7.19 -15.50 -33.30
N ILE A 154 7.70 -16.23 -34.29
CA ILE A 154 9.08 -16.75 -34.29
C ILE A 154 9.92 -15.90 -35.23
N VAL A 155 10.99 -15.31 -34.71
CA VAL A 155 11.93 -14.48 -35.47
C VAL A 155 13.32 -15.10 -35.42
N THR A 156 13.97 -15.24 -36.57
CA THR A 156 15.35 -15.73 -36.61
C THR A 156 16.33 -14.58 -36.39
N TYR A 157 17.39 -14.80 -35.62
CA TYR A 157 18.47 -13.82 -35.47
C TYR A 157 19.85 -14.47 -35.67
N GLY A 158 20.85 -13.64 -35.96
CA GLY A 158 22.23 -14.11 -36.07
C GLY A 158 23.24 -12.97 -36.10
N PHE A 159 24.51 -13.32 -35.95
CA PHE A 159 25.62 -12.38 -35.96
C PHE A 159 26.25 -12.32 -37.34
N ARG A 160 26.37 -11.13 -37.90
CA ARG A 160 26.72 -10.93 -39.31
C ARG A 160 28.12 -11.46 -39.64
N ASP A 161 28.26 -12.20 -40.74
CA ASP A 161 29.54 -12.78 -41.18
C ASP A 161 30.33 -11.84 -42.11
N ALA A 162 29.63 -10.99 -42.87
CA ALA A 162 30.21 -10.03 -43.80
C ALA A 162 29.33 -8.78 -43.94
N ALA A 163 29.92 -7.65 -44.32
CA ALA A 163 29.20 -6.38 -44.52
C ALA A 163 28.00 -6.52 -45.48
N PRO A 164 26.86 -5.83 -45.22
CA PRO A 164 25.69 -5.88 -46.08
C PRO A 164 25.93 -5.16 -47.41
N SER A 165 25.02 -5.37 -48.37
CA SER A 165 25.02 -4.63 -49.64
C SER A 165 24.28 -3.30 -49.60
N TYR A 166 23.52 -3.02 -48.52
CA TYR A 166 22.82 -1.75 -48.33
C TYR A 166 23.73 -0.74 -47.61
N THR A 167 23.43 0.54 -47.77
CA THR A 167 24.07 1.65 -47.05
C THR A 167 23.08 2.29 -46.11
N VAL A 168 23.56 2.80 -44.97
CA VAL A 168 22.73 3.56 -44.02
C VAL A 168 23.06 5.04 -44.17
N SER A 169 22.04 5.87 -44.32
CA SER A 169 22.23 7.32 -44.38
C SER A 169 22.58 7.83 -42.99
N GLY A 170 23.72 8.51 -42.85
CA GLY A 170 24.17 9.10 -41.58
C GLY A 170 25.20 8.28 -40.82
N SER A 171 25.34 6.98 -41.12
CA SER A 171 26.26 6.07 -40.41
C SER A 171 27.20 5.34 -41.36
N ASP A 172 28.51 5.31 -41.05
CA ASP A 172 29.51 4.61 -41.86
C ASP A 172 29.65 3.11 -41.49
N ILE A 173 28.62 2.33 -41.85
CA ILE A 173 28.65 0.87 -41.69
C ILE A 173 29.66 0.16 -42.63
N SER A 174 30.39 0.89 -43.49
CA SER A 174 31.45 0.31 -44.32
C SER A 174 32.67 -0.13 -43.50
N THR A 175 32.81 0.42 -42.28
CA THR A 175 33.82 0.03 -41.28
C THR A 175 33.51 -1.29 -40.57
N PHE A 176 32.59 -2.08 -41.12
CA PHE A 176 32.07 -3.33 -40.57
C PHE A 176 33.12 -4.18 -39.85
N SER A 177 32.77 -4.61 -38.64
CA SER A 177 33.44 -5.69 -37.96
C SER A 177 32.42 -6.66 -37.35
N ARG A 178 32.88 -7.89 -37.10
CA ARG A 178 32.05 -8.94 -36.51
C ARG A 178 31.92 -8.70 -35.00
N CYS A 179 30.75 -9.06 -34.47
CA CYS A 179 30.54 -9.05 -33.02
C CYS A 179 31.51 -9.99 -32.31
N SER A 180 31.98 -9.57 -31.14
CA SER A 180 32.81 -10.35 -30.25
C SER A 180 32.00 -11.40 -29.50
N ALA A 181 32.67 -12.35 -28.85
CA ALA A 181 32.00 -13.32 -27.99
C ALA A 181 31.25 -12.68 -26.81
N ALA A 182 31.74 -11.55 -26.28
CA ALA A 182 31.07 -10.85 -25.19
C ALA A 182 29.78 -10.16 -25.67
N GLU A 183 29.82 -9.52 -26.83
CA GLU A 183 28.64 -8.92 -27.47
C GLU A 183 27.61 -9.99 -27.82
N MET A 184 28.05 -11.10 -28.42
CA MET A 184 27.17 -12.22 -28.74
C MET A 184 26.48 -12.79 -27.50
N ALA A 185 27.19 -12.91 -26.38
CA ALA A 185 26.61 -13.38 -25.12
C ALA A 185 25.58 -12.38 -24.56
N ALA A 186 25.90 -11.08 -24.56
CA ALA A 186 24.98 -10.04 -24.09
C ALA A 186 23.69 -9.99 -24.93
N VAL A 187 23.81 -9.99 -26.26
CA VAL A 187 22.65 -10.01 -27.19
C VAL A 187 21.77 -11.23 -26.91
N GLN A 188 22.36 -12.41 -26.73
CA GLN A 188 21.60 -13.64 -26.42
C GLN A 188 20.83 -13.53 -25.11
N SER A 189 21.46 -13.02 -24.05
CA SER A 189 20.80 -12.80 -22.75
C SER A 189 19.68 -11.77 -22.84
N ILE A 190 19.89 -10.68 -23.58
CA ILE A 190 18.89 -9.61 -23.75
C ILE A 190 17.70 -10.08 -24.58
N LEU A 191 17.93 -10.81 -25.68
CA LEU A 191 16.85 -11.42 -26.46
C LEU A 191 16.04 -12.41 -25.63
N GLN A 192 16.67 -13.16 -24.73
CA GLN A 192 15.95 -14.01 -23.79
C GLN A 192 15.05 -13.18 -22.87
N MET A 193 15.52 -12.06 -22.31
CA MET A 193 14.68 -11.20 -21.46
C MET A 193 13.50 -10.59 -22.23
N TRP A 194 13.68 -10.19 -23.49
CA TRP A 194 12.56 -9.75 -24.32
C TRP A 194 11.55 -10.89 -24.60
N SER A 195 12.05 -12.10 -24.87
CA SER A 195 11.21 -13.29 -25.05
C SER A 195 10.50 -13.72 -23.76
N ASP A 196 11.09 -13.46 -22.59
CA ASP A 196 10.48 -13.75 -21.30
C ASP A 196 9.21 -12.93 -21.07
N VAL A 197 9.11 -11.70 -21.59
CA VAL A 197 8.01 -10.78 -21.28
C VAL A 197 6.89 -10.77 -22.34
N CYS A 198 7.20 -11.15 -23.58
CA CYS A 198 6.26 -11.08 -24.70
C CYS A 198 6.34 -12.31 -25.63
N GLY A 199 5.35 -12.46 -26.53
CA GLY A 199 5.16 -13.62 -27.39
C GLY A 199 6.16 -13.77 -28.56
N ILE A 200 7.33 -13.14 -28.51
CA ILE A 200 8.39 -13.35 -29.51
C ILE A 200 9.26 -14.53 -29.08
N THR A 201 9.49 -15.47 -29.98
CA THR A 201 10.52 -16.51 -29.83
C THR A 201 11.69 -16.24 -30.76
N PHE A 202 12.87 -15.99 -30.20
CA PHE A 202 14.09 -15.75 -30.98
C PHE A 202 14.85 -17.04 -31.28
N GLN A 203 15.02 -17.36 -32.56
CA GLN A 203 15.75 -18.55 -33.01
C GLN A 203 17.13 -18.17 -33.56
N LEU A 204 18.19 -18.54 -32.83
CA LEU A 204 19.57 -18.30 -33.27
C LEU A 204 19.92 -19.15 -34.49
N VAL A 205 20.38 -18.50 -35.55
CA VAL A 205 20.92 -19.15 -36.74
C VAL A 205 22.44 -19.24 -36.62
N ASN A 206 22.97 -20.44 -36.89
CA ASN A 206 24.37 -20.80 -36.73
C ASN A 206 24.94 -20.52 -35.32
N PRO A 207 24.47 -21.23 -34.27
CA PRO A 207 24.92 -20.99 -32.88
C PRO A 207 26.44 -21.07 -32.65
N GLY A 208 27.19 -21.69 -33.56
CA GLY A 208 28.65 -21.82 -33.50
C GLY A 208 29.42 -20.70 -34.21
N GLY A 209 28.77 -19.66 -34.72
CA GLY A 209 29.47 -18.59 -35.43
C GLY A 209 28.58 -17.53 -36.04
N TYR A 210 28.91 -17.14 -37.26
CA TYR A 210 28.31 -16.00 -37.94
C TYR A 210 27.43 -16.45 -39.11
N THR A 211 26.45 -15.65 -39.49
CA THR A 211 25.53 -15.91 -40.59
C THR A 211 25.09 -14.59 -41.22
N ASN A 212 24.75 -14.61 -42.49
CA ASN A 212 24.04 -13.51 -43.16
C ASN A 212 22.61 -13.95 -43.55
N ASN A 213 22.11 -15.02 -42.92
CA ASN A 213 20.83 -15.63 -43.25
C ASN A 213 19.95 -15.75 -41.99
N ALA A 214 19.53 -14.61 -41.47
CA ALA A 214 18.54 -14.48 -40.40
C ALA A 214 17.68 -13.24 -40.67
N THR A 215 16.58 -13.10 -39.95
CA THR A 215 15.69 -11.93 -40.03
C THR A 215 16.34 -10.72 -39.36
N ILE A 216 16.84 -10.89 -38.14
CA ILE A 216 17.61 -9.87 -37.40
C ILE A 216 19.09 -10.21 -37.56
N LEU A 217 19.89 -9.32 -38.15
CA LEU A 217 21.34 -9.48 -38.22
C LEU A 217 22.07 -8.37 -37.46
N ILE A 218 22.90 -8.78 -36.51
CA ILE A 218 23.66 -7.90 -35.63
C ILE A 218 25.10 -7.74 -36.15
N GLY A 219 25.60 -6.51 -36.25
CA GLY A 219 26.97 -6.21 -36.66
C GLY A 219 27.55 -4.98 -35.99
N ASN A 220 28.87 -4.82 -36.07
CA ASN A 220 29.56 -3.66 -35.51
C ASN A 220 30.03 -2.73 -36.62
N TYR A 221 30.12 -1.44 -36.31
CA TYR A 221 30.78 -0.42 -37.11
C TYR A 221 31.57 0.52 -36.19
N TYR A 222 32.42 1.37 -36.74
CA TYR A 222 33.14 2.39 -35.98
C TYR A 222 33.01 3.74 -36.69
N ASP A 223 32.27 4.67 -36.08
CA ASP A 223 32.17 6.05 -36.53
C ASP A 223 32.09 7.02 -35.35
N PRO A 224 33.18 7.74 -35.01
CA PRO A 224 33.20 8.68 -33.90
C PRO A 224 32.44 9.99 -34.19
N ASN A 225 31.92 10.17 -35.41
CA ASN A 225 31.18 11.38 -35.81
C ASN A 225 29.67 11.14 -35.99
N ASP A 226 29.20 9.91 -35.83
CA ASP A 226 27.78 9.53 -35.97
C ASP A 226 26.90 10.28 -34.95
N GLY A 227 27.39 10.38 -33.71
CA GLY A 227 26.64 10.97 -32.60
C GLY A 227 25.61 10.00 -31.99
N ALA A 228 25.44 8.80 -32.56
CA ALA A 228 24.71 7.68 -32.00
C ALA A 228 25.66 6.59 -31.47
N GLY A 229 25.30 5.97 -30.34
CA GLY A 229 26.07 4.85 -29.75
C GLY A 229 25.74 3.49 -30.37
N ALA A 230 24.54 3.36 -30.94
CA ALA A 230 24.08 2.23 -31.73
C ALA A 230 22.85 2.69 -32.54
N PHE A 231 22.35 1.84 -33.45
CA PHE A 231 21.05 2.04 -34.08
C PHE A 231 20.46 0.70 -34.56
N ALA A 232 19.15 0.65 -34.76
CA ALA A 232 18.45 -0.47 -35.37
C ALA A 232 17.36 0.00 -36.34
N PHE A 233 16.86 -0.95 -37.14
CA PHE A 233 15.71 -0.74 -38.01
C PHE A 233 14.46 -1.41 -37.41
N TYR A 234 13.31 -0.75 -37.56
CA TYR A 234 12.01 -1.32 -37.22
C TYR A 234 11.71 -2.65 -37.94
N PRO A 235 10.75 -3.44 -37.42
CA PRO A 235 10.21 -4.62 -38.08
C PRO A 235 9.75 -4.38 -39.52
N GLY A 236 9.74 -5.43 -40.33
CA GLY A 236 9.34 -5.30 -41.74
C GLY A 236 9.37 -6.61 -42.53
N SER A 237 10.25 -6.71 -43.53
CA SER A 237 10.41 -7.94 -44.31
C SER A 237 11.32 -8.94 -43.58
N THR A 238 10.89 -10.20 -43.45
CA THR A 238 11.67 -11.24 -42.75
C THR A 238 12.82 -11.81 -43.58
N ALA A 239 12.97 -11.34 -44.82
CA ALA A 239 14.01 -11.79 -45.73
C ALA A 239 15.38 -11.32 -45.25
N SER A 240 16.37 -12.22 -45.25
CA SER A 240 17.76 -11.92 -44.82
C SER A 240 18.54 -10.91 -45.68
N THR A 241 17.90 -10.37 -46.73
CA THR A 241 18.44 -9.30 -47.58
C THR A 241 17.84 -7.93 -47.25
N ALA A 242 16.77 -7.89 -46.46
CA ALA A 242 16.20 -6.66 -45.94
C ALA A 242 17.05 -6.15 -44.76
N SER A 243 17.01 -4.84 -44.51
CA SER A 243 17.60 -4.24 -43.32
C SER A 243 16.65 -4.24 -42.13
N ALA A 244 15.38 -4.65 -42.30
CA ALA A 244 14.38 -4.62 -41.25
C ALA A 244 14.78 -5.49 -40.06
N GLY A 245 14.76 -4.92 -38.85
CA GLY A 245 15.24 -5.57 -37.64
C GLY A 245 16.76 -5.63 -37.47
N ASP A 246 17.57 -5.23 -38.47
CA ASP A 246 19.04 -5.25 -38.31
C ASP A 246 19.49 -4.24 -37.24
N LEU A 247 20.53 -4.62 -36.50
CA LEU A 247 21.09 -3.85 -35.39
C LEU A 247 22.59 -3.60 -35.64
N TRP A 248 23.02 -2.39 -35.33
CA TRP A 248 24.38 -1.91 -35.56
C TRP A 248 24.97 -1.27 -34.30
N LEU A 249 26.05 -1.86 -33.79
CA LEU A 249 26.76 -1.38 -32.59
C LEU A 249 27.95 -0.49 -32.99
N ASN A 250 27.98 0.74 -32.49
CA ASN A 250 29.10 1.65 -32.72
C ASN A 250 30.21 1.37 -31.72
N LEU A 251 31.37 0.93 -32.21
CA LEU A 251 32.54 0.63 -31.38
C LEU A 251 33.18 1.87 -30.73
N ASP A 252 32.72 3.08 -31.07
CA ASP A 252 33.08 4.29 -30.33
C ASP A 252 32.43 4.34 -28.94
N SER A 253 31.27 3.69 -28.76
CA SER A 253 30.49 3.71 -27.52
C SER A 253 30.24 2.34 -26.89
N VAL A 254 30.17 1.27 -27.70
CA VAL A 254 29.86 -0.09 -27.25
C VAL A 254 31.14 -0.91 -27.08
N SER A 255 31.27 -1.56 -25.92
CA SER A 255 32.43 -2.35 -25.54
C SER A 255 32.40 -3.76 -26.14
N THR A 256 33.52 -4.18 -26.74
CA THR A 256 33.70 -5.53 -27.28
C THR A 256 34.15 -6.57 -26.25
N THR A 257 34.44 -6.18 -25.00
CA THR A 257 35.11 -7.08 -24.03
C THR A 257 34.40 -7.22 -22.69
N SER A 258 33.66 -6.20 -22.26
CA SER A 258 32.96 -6.18 -20.98
C SER A 258 31.66 -5.42 -21.11
N ILE A 259 30.55 -6.11 -20.85
CA ILE A 259 29.17 -5.60 -20.97
C ILE A 259 28.41 -6.01 -19.70
N PRO A 260 28.75 -5.45 -18.52
CA PRO A 260 28.05 -5.77 -17.28
C PRO A 260 26.65 -5.13 -17.27
N TYR A 261 25.76 -5.64 -16.40
CA TYR A 261 24.46 -5.03 -16.14
C TYR A 261 24.62 -3.55 -15.73
N GLY A 262 23.68 -2.71 -16.18
CA GLY A 262 23.72 -1.26 -15.92
C GLY A 262 24.79 -0.48 -16.69
N SER A 263 25.64 -1.14 -17.48
CA SER A 263 26.55 -0.42 -18.38
C SER A 263 25.81 0.16 -19.58
N TYR A 264 26.32 1.26 -20.12
CA TYR A 264 25.81 1.84 -21.37
C TYR A 264 25.78 0.82 -22.52
N SER A 265 26.79 -0.06 -22.62
CA SER A 265 26.80 -1.11 -23.66
C SER A 265 25.65 -2.11 -23.51
N TRP A 266 25.26 -2.45 -22.28
CA TRP A 266 24.10 -3.30 -22.01
C TRP A 266 22.80 -2.60 -22.39
N PHE A 267 22.65 -1.35 -21.92
CA PHE A 267 21.51 -0.49 -22.23
C PHE A 267 21.32 -0.31 -23.74
N ALA A 268 22.37 0.08 -24.47
CA ALA A 268 22.31 0.31 -25.91
C ALA A 268 21.85 -0.94 -26.66
N ILE A 269 22.39 -2.14 -26.33
CA ILE A 269 21.94 -3.38 -26.97
C ILE A 269 20.46 -3.66 -26.66
N MET A 270 20.01 -3.44 -25.43
CA MET A 270 18.61 -3.63 -25.04
C MET A 270 17.68 -2.67 -25.77
N HIS A 271 18.04 -1.40 -25.80
CA HIS A 271 17.33 -0.33 -26.48
C HIS A 271 17.17 -0.60 -27.98
N GLU A 272 18.27 -0.90 -28.68
CA GLU A 272 18.21 -1.14 -30.12
C GLU A 272 17.42 -2.40 -30.48
N LEU A 273 17.46 -3.43 -29.63
CA LEU A 273 16.59 -4.59 -29.82
C LEU A 273 15.12 -4.22 -29.63
N GLY A 274 14.79 -3.27 -28.74
CA GLY A 274 13.48 -2.62 -28.62
C GLY A 274 12.97 -2.10 -29.97
N HIS A 275 13.78 -1.29 -30.66
CA HIS A 275 13.48 -0.81 -32.02
C HIS A 275 13.27 -1.96 -33.01
N ALA A 276 14.14 -2.98 -33.01
CA ALA A 276 14.01 -4.15 -33.89
C ALA A 276 12.73 -4.97 -33.68
N MET A 277 12.04 -4.78 -32.53
CA MET A 277 10.76 -5.39 -32.20
C MET A 277 9.56 -4.47 -32.41
N GLY A 278 9.76 -3.18 -32.69
CA GLY A 278 8.66 -2.24 -32.98
C GLY A 278 8.41 -1.18 -31.92
N LEU A 279 9.35 -0.99 -30.97
CA LEU A 279 9.24 0.12 -30.02
C LEU A 279 9.91 1.37 -30.59
N SER A 280 9.25 2.52 -30.55
CA SER A 280 9.82 3.84 -30.84
C SER A 280 10.43 4.47 -29.58
N HIS A 281 11.11 5.61 -29.74
CA HIS A 281 11.41 6.44 -28.57
C HIS A 281 10.08 7.01 -28.02
N PRO A 282 9.97 7.26 -26.69
CA PRO A 282 8.77 7.89 -26.12
C PRO A 282 8.48 9.33 -26.59
N GLY A 283 9.33 9.92 -27.41
CA GLY A 283 9.02 11.16 -28.11
C GLY A 283 9.77 11.27 -29.44
N ASP A 284 9.39 12.28 -30.23
CA ASP A 284 9.88 12.51 -31.59
C ASP A 284 11.29 13.14 -31.61
N TYR A 285 12.26 12.44 -31.05
CA TYR A 285 13.67 12.84 -31.03
C TYR A 285 14.56 11.69 -31.50
N ASN A 286 15.71 12.04 -32.10
CA ASN A 286 16.70 11.07 -32.55
C ASN A 286 18.10 11.63 -32.41
N ALA A 287 19.03 10.79 -31.96
CA ALA A 287 20.45 11.14 -31.90
C ALA A 287 21.01 11.41 -33.31
N GLY A 288 22.01 12.26 -33.38
CA GLY A 288 22.72 12.55 -34.63
C GLY A 288 23.74 13.68 -34.49
N PRO A 289 24.55 13.93 -35.53
CA PRO A 289 25.65 14.87 -35.44
C PRO A 289 25.16 16.29 -35.13
N GLY A 290 25.58 16.84 -33.99
CA GLY A 290 25.25 18.20 -33.57
C GLY A 290 23.82 18.42 -33.07
N VAL A 291 23.04 17.35 -32.87
CA VAL A 291 21.69 17.41 -32.29
C VAL A 291 21.80 17.50 -30.76
N SER A 292 21.04 18.40 -30.14
CA SER A 292 20.97 18.53 -28.68
C SER A 292 19.60 18.11 -28.18
N ILE A 293 19.56 16.97 -27.49
CA ILE A 293 18.36 16.36 -26.93
C ILE A 293 18.44 16.50 -25.42
N THR A 294 17.41 17.11 -24.82
CA THR A 294 17.29 17.28 -23.37
C THR A 294 15.85 16.99 -22.95
N TYR A 295 15.65 16.57 -21.70
CA TYR A 295 14.30 16.33 -21.19
C TYR A 295 13.42 17.58 -21.29
N ALA A 296 13.99 18.78 -21.16
CA ALA A 296 13.24 20.03 -21.23
C ALA A 296 12.71 20.35 -22.65
N ASN A 297 13.43 19.97 -23.71
CA ASN A 297 13.08 20.36 -25.08
C ASN A 297 12.51 19.23 -25.94
N ALA A 298 12.70 17.96 -25.54
CA ALA A 298 12.35 16.81 -26.38
C ALA A 298 11.33 15.86 -25.74
N ALA A 299 11.28 15.74 -24.41
CA ALA A 299 10.29 14.87 -23.76
C ALA A 299 8.86 15.41 -23.96
N GLN A 300 8.01 14.62 -24.60
CA GLN A 300 6.62 14.96 -24.92
C GLN A 300 5.63 14.59 -23.80
N PHE A 301 5.98 13.66 -22.90
CA PHE A 301 5.21 13.36 -21.68
C PHE A 301 6.12 13.15 -20.46
N THR A 302 5.56 13.24 -19.26
CA THR A 302 6.36 13.27 -18.02
C THR A 302 7.15 11.99 -17.79
N GLN A 303 6.54 10.84 -18.06
CA GLN A 303 7.11 9.51 -17.84
C GLN A 303 8.07 9.04 -18.96
N ASP A 304 8.44 9.92 -19.89
CA ASP A 304 9.54 9.68 -20.81
C ASP A 304 10.87 9.74 -20.04
N THR A 305 11.16 8.65 -19.33
CA THR A 305 12.40 8.42 -18.59
C THR A 305 12.74 6.93 -18.53
N GLU A 306 14.01 6.62 -18.27
CA GLU A 306 14.53 5.26 -18.04
C GLU A 306 13.91 4.54 -16.83
N GLN A 307 13.13 5.25 -15.99
CA GLN A 307 12.35 4.60 -14.93
C GLN A 307 11.20 3.77 -15.51
N TYR A 308 10.68 4.16 -16.68
CA TYR A 308 9.46 3.59 -17.27
C TYR A 308 9.71 2.86 -18.59
N SER A 309 10.74 3.26 -19.36
CA SER A 309 11.07 2.65 -20.64
C SER A 309 12.58 2.68 -20.90
N VAL A 310 13.14 1.56 -21.33
CA VAL A 310 14.52 1.51 -21.86
C VAL A 310 14.67 2.30 -23.16
N MET A 311 13.56 2.66 -23.81
CA MET A 311 13.53 3.47 -25.03
C MET A 311 13.73 4.98 -24.76
N SER A 312 13.73 5.43 -23.51
CA SER A 312 13.97 6.84 -23.19
C SER A 312 15.47 7.19 -23.20
N TYR A 313 15.78 8.44 -23.53
CA TYR A 313 17.13 9.01 -23.39
C TYR A 313 17.32 9.76 -22.07
N PHE A 314 16.29 9.81 -21.23
CA PHE A 314 16.26 10.68 -20.06
C PHE A 314 16.34 9.86 -18.78
N ALA A 315 17.28 10.22 -17.90
CA ALA A 315 17.43 9.56 -16.62
C ALA A 315 16.14 9.62 -15.78
N GLY A 316 15.82 8.54 -15.06
CA GLY A 316 14.63 8.48 -14.18
C GLY A 316 14.58 9.55 -13.09
N SER A 317 15.67 10.26 -12.80
CA SER A 317 15.69 11.40 -11.87
C SER A 317 14.70 12.52 -12.22
N TYR A 318 14.32 12.66 -13.50
CA TYR A 318 13.27 13.62 -13.89
C TYR A 318 11.88 13.24 -13.37
N THR A 319 11.67 11.96 -13.04
CA THR A 319 10.44 11.42 -12.44
C THR A 319 10.62 11.02 -10.97
N GLY A 320 11.72 11.45 -10.35
CA GLY A 320 12.01 11.23 -8.93
C GLY A 320 12.73 9.91 -8.62
N GLN A 321 13.16 9.16 -9.63
CA GLN A 321 14.03 8.01 -9.43
C GLN A 321 15.41 8.47 -8.95
N SER A 322 15.97 7.77 -7.97
CA SER A 322 17.38 7.92 -7.60
C SER A 322 17.95 6.53 -7.50
N PRO A 323 18.44 5.96 -8.61
CA PRO A 323 19.06 4.65 -8.59
C PRO A 323 20.53 4.76 -8.17
N GLY A 324 21.06 3.70 -7.57
CA GLY A 324 22.40 3.67 -7.00
C GLY A 324 23.45 3.55 -8.07
N GLY A 325 24.38 4.50 -8.14
CA GLY A 325 25.47 4.48 -9.11
C GLY A 325 25.04 4.86 -10.55
N PHE A 326 25.79 4.39 -11.55
CA PHE A 326 25.42 4.51 -12.96
C PHE A 326 24.50 3.34 -13.32
N ALA A 327 23.23 3.43 -12.94
CA ALA A 327 22.24 2.42 -13.30
C ALA A 327 21.31 3.01 -14.37
N THR A 328 21.49 2.56 -15.60
CA THR A 328 20.45 2.61 -16.63
C THR A 328 19.49 1.44 -16.43
N ALA A 329 18.32 1.47 -17.07
CA ALA A 329 17.43 0.30 -17.13
C ALA A 329 18.18 -0.98 -17.55
N GLN A 330 17.94 -2.08 -16.84
CA GLN A 330 18.69 -3.34 -17.00
C GLN A 330 17.83 -4.47 -17.59
N THR A 331 16.51 -4.33 -17.50
CA THR A 331 15.48 -5.19 -18.12
C THR A 331 14.56 -4.31 -18.96
N PRO A 332 13.69 -4.90 -19.81
CA PRO A 332 12.48 -4.21 -20.25
C PRO A 332 11.75 -3.60 -19.04
N MET A 333 11.30 -2.35 -19.18
CA MET A 333 10.61 -1.60 -18.13
C MET A 333 9.09 -1.59 -18.37
N LEU A 334 8.32 -0.96 -17.49
CA LEU A 334 6.85 -1.00 -17.47
C LEU A 334 6.19 -0.75 -18.84
N LEU A 335 6.60 0.32 -19.54
CA LEU A 335 6.01 0.67 -20.83
C LEU A 335 6.45 -0.30 -21.92
N ASP A 336 7.72 -0.70 -21.91
CA ASP A 336 8.29 -1.64 -22.89
C ASP A 336 7.57 -3.00 -22.83
N ILE A 337 7.37 -3.51 -21.61
CA ILE A 337 6.67 -4.78 -21.38
C ILE A 337 5.23 -4.64 -21.82
N TYR A 338 4.51 -3.62 -21.36
CA TYR A 338 3.11 -3.45 -21.71
C TYR A 338 2.91 -3.41 -23.23
N GLU A 339 3.71 -2.61 -23.94
CA GLU A 339 3.53 -2.40 -25.38
C GLU A 339 3.89 -3.65 -26.19
N LEU A 340 5.03 -4.30 -25.91
CA LEU A 340 5.34 -5.56 -26.61
C LEU A 340 4.32 -6.66 -26.33
N GLN A 341 3.64 -6.64 -25.19
CA GLN A 341 2.52 -7.53 -24.94
C GLN A 341 1.28 -7.16 -25.77
N GLN A 342 1.07 -5.89 -26.11
CA GLN A 342 0.03 -5.49 -27.08
C GLN A 342 0.41 -5.91 -28.50
N ILE A 343 1.68 -5.80 -28.89
CA ILE A 343 2.13 -6.15 -30.24
C ILE A 343 2.17 -7.69 -30.43
N TYR A 344 2.75 -8.44 -29.48
CA TYR A 344 3.07 -9.87 -29.63
C TYR A 344 2.34 -10.80 -28.66
N GLY A 345 1.54 -10.28 -27.73
CA GLY A 345 0.93 -11.04 -26.64
C GLY A 345 1.88 -11.24 -25.46
N ALA A 346 1.33 -11.46 -24.27
CA ALA A 346 2.12 -11.79 -23.08
C ALA A 346 2.65 -13.23 -23.10
N ASN A 347 3.89 -13.43 -22.67
CA ASN A 347 4.44 -14.77 -22.53
C ASN A 347 4.03 -15.39 -21.19
N MET A 348 2.92 -16.12 -21.23
CA MET A 348 2.35 -16.82 -20.07
C MET A 348 3.04 -18.14 -19.70
N SER A 349 4.21 -18.43 -20.29
CA SER A 349 5.03 -19.61 -19.95
C SER A 349 6.27 -19.27 -19.12
N THR A 350 6.53 -17.98 -18.92
CA THR A 350 7.69 -17.49 -18.18
C THR A 350 7.47 -17.65 -16.69
N ARG A 351 8.36 -18.41 -16.03
CA ARG A 351 8.44 -18.50 -14.56
C ARG A 351 7.15 -18.95 -13.85
N THR A 352 6.34 -19.81 -14.47
CA THR A 352 5.02 -20.25 -13.95
C THR A 352 5.00 -21.07 -12.63
N GLY A 353 6.07 -21.09 -11.86
CA GLY A 353 6.13 -21.73 -10.55
C GLY A 353 6.87 -20.84 -9.57
N ASP A 354 6.87 -21.19 -8.30
CA ASP A 354 7.33 -20.33 -7.21
C ASP A 354 8.73 -19.74 -7.45
N THR A 355 8.77 -18.43 -7.66
CA THR A 355 9.96 -17.68 -8.03
C THR A 355 10.37 -16.71 -6.92
N ILE A 356 11.66 -16.70 -6.59
CA ILE A 356 12.25 -15.71 -5.69
C ILE A 356 12.98 -14.67 -6.53
N TYR A 357 12.58 -13.42 -6.37
CA TYR A 357 13.29 -12.23 -6.82
C TYR A 357 14.05 -11.62 -5.65
N GLY A 358 15.22 -11.05 -5.89
CA GLY A 358 16.07 -10.49 -4.84
C GLY A 358 17.01 -11.51 -4.19
N PHE A 359 17.25 -11.42 -2.89
CA PHE A 359 18.24 -12.26 -2.20
C PHE A 359 17.87 -13.75 -2.27
N GLY A 360 18.85 -14.58 -2.65
CA GLY A 360 18.62 -16.02 -2.83
C GLY A 360 17.73 -16.34 -4.04
N GLY A 361 17.65 -15.41 -5.00
CA GLY A 361 16.72 -15.47 -6.12
C GLY A 361 16.89 -16.69 -7.03
N THR A 362 15.77 -17.16 -7.58
CA THR A 362 15.69 -18.28 -8.52
C THR A 362 15.39 -17.82 -9.95
N ALA A 363 15.08 -16.53 -10.14
CA ALA A 363 14.73 -15.91 -11.43
C ALA A 363 15.95 -15.68 -12.37
N GLY A 364 17.17 -15.93 -11.90
CA GLY A 364 18.42 -15.69 -12.63
C GLY A 364 19.23 -14.51 -12.08
N SER A 365 20.50 -14.41 -12.51
CA SER A 365 21.49 -13.55 -11.86
C SER A 365 21.21 -12.05 -11.94
N ILE A 366 20.42 -11.59 -12.92
CA ILE A 366 20.02 -10.18 -13.01
C ILE A 366 18.98 -9.80 -11.95
N TYR A 367 18.20 -10.78 -11.47
CA TYR A 367 17.17 -10.60 -10.44
C TYR A 367 17.68 -10.96 -9.04
N ASP A 368 18.89 -11.49 -8.90
CA ASP A 368 19.49 -11.82 -7.60
C ASP A 368 20.30 -10.63 -7.05
N PHE A 369 19.82 -10.02 -5.96
CA PHE A 369 20.43 -8.81 -5.40
C PHE A 369 21.78 -9.04 -4.72
N SER A 370 22.17 -10.30 -4.48
CA SER A 370 23.54 -10.63 -4.06
C SER A 370 24.55 -10.56 -5.21
N VAL A 371 24.09 -10.62 -6.46
CA VAL A 371 24.89 -10.52 -7.69
C VAL A 371 24.69 -9.14 -8.33
N ASN A 372 23.45 -8.77 -8.60
CA ASN A 372 23.06 -7.47 -9.11
C ASN A 372 22.83 -6.50 -7.94
N THR A 373 23.94 -5.92 -7.45
CA THR A 373 23.94 -5.08 -6.24
C THR A 373 23.35 -3.68 -6.42
N ALA A 374 23.00 -3.28 -7.66
CA ALA A 374 22.33 -2.01 -7.97
C ALA A 374 21.23 -2.26 -9.01
N PRO A 375 20.16 -3.00 -8.64
CA PRO A 375 19.14 -3.43 -9.58
C PRO A 375 18.24 -2.26 -9.99
N GLN A 376 18.07 -2.10 -11.31
CA GLN A 376 17.07 -1.23 -11.92
C GLN A 376 16.30 -2.02 -12.98
N LEU A 377 15.15 -2.56 -12.59
CA LEU A 377 14.44 -3.57 -13.37
C LEU A 377 12.92 -3.56 -13.14
N CYS A 378 12.21 -4.22 -14.05
CA CYS A 378 10.80 -4.54 -13.94
C CYS A 378 10.61 -6.06 -13.93
N ILE A 379 9.75 -6.55 -13.04
CA ILE A 379 9.44 -7.97 -12.87
C ILE A 379 8.24 -8.31 -13.74
N TRP A 380 8.39 -9.32 -14.59
CA TRP A 380 7.28 -10.04 -15.23
C TRP A 380 7.27 -11.47 -14.70
N ASP A 381 6.12 -11.94 -14.26
CA ASP A 381 5.91 -13.33 -13.88
C ASP A 381 4.53 -13.79 -14.37
N ALA A 382 4.45 -15.01 -14.90
CA ALA A 382 3.21 -15.55 -15.44
C ALA A 382 2.43 -16.40 -14.41
N GLY A 383 2.99 -16.63 -13.22
CA GLY A 383 2.27 -17.18 -12.08
C GLY A 383 3.11 -18.13 -11.23
N GLY A 384 2.54 -18.59 -10.13
CA GLY A 384 3.28 -19.28 -9.09
C GLY A 384 2.88 -18.70 -7.75
N THR A 385 3.68 -18.95 -6.72
CA THR A 385 3.65 -18.16 -5.49
C THR A 385 5.03 -17.53 -5.30
N ASP A 386 5.12 -16.26 -5.65
CA ASP A 386 6.38 -15.57 -5.88
C ASP A 386 6.73 -14.66 -4.71
N THR A 387 8.03 -14.43 -4.50
CA THR A 387 8.55 -13.65 -3.39
C THR A 387 9.51 -12.58 -3.86
N LEU A 388 9.27 -11.33 -3.49
CA LEU A 388 10.26 -10.26 -3.55
C LEU A 388 11.04 -10.22 -2.22
N ASN A 389 12.24 -10.80 -2.24
CA ASN A 389 13.09 -10.96 -1.07
C ASN A 389 14.16 -9.86 -0.98
N CYS A 390 13.96 -8.92 -0.07
CA CYS A 390 14.84 -7.78 0.17
C CYS A 390 15.65 -7.91 1.48
N SER A 391 15.69 -9.10 2.08
CA SER A 391 16.28 -9.37 3.42
C SER A 391 17.74 -9.02 3.63
N GLY A 392 18.53 -8.90 2.56
CA GLY A 392 19.95 -8.56 2.68
C GLY A 392 20.23 -7.06 2.82
N TYR A 393 19.20 -6.20 2.83
CA TYR A 393 19.35 -4.75 3.00
C TYR A 393 19.14 -4.30 4.46
N GLY A 394 19.75 -3.19 4.83
CA GLY A 394 19.58 -2.56 6.15
C GLY A 394 19.11 -1.11 6.10
N GLN A 395 18.80 -0.63 4.90
CA GLN A 395 18.13 0.65 4.65
C GLN A 395 16.63 0.44 4.75
N ASN A 396 15.90 1.48 5.16
CA ASN A 396 14.43 1.49 5.11
C ASN A 396 13.95 1.36 3.65
N GLN A 397 12.97 0.51 3.44
CA GLN A 397 12.46 0.14 2.12
C GLN A 397 10.98 0.51 2.00
N LEU A 398 10.56 0.79 0.76
CA LEU A 398 9.16 0.81 0.38
C LEU A 398 8.96 -0.31 -0.63
N ILE A 399 8.34 -1.40 -0.20
CA ILE A 399 8.05 -2.56 -1.04
C ILE A 399 6.56 -2.51 -1.39
N ASN A 400 6.24 -2.42 -2.68
CA ASN A 400 4.86 -2.39 -3.16
C ASN A 400 4.63 -3.53 -4.15
N LEU A 401 3.78 -4.49 -3.77
CA LEU A 401 3.47 -5.69 -4.56
C LEU A 401 2.38 -5.45 -5.61
N ASN A 402 1.80 -4.25 -5.69
CA ASN A 402 0.80 -3.94 -6.70
C ASN A 402 1.43 -3.85 -8.09
N ALA A 403 0.81 -4.51 -9.08
CA ALA A 403 1.23 -4.43 -10.47
C ALA A 403 1.21 -3.00 -10.99
N GLY A 404 2.16 -2.69 -11.88
CA GLY A 404 2.43 -1.36 -12.41
C GLY A 404 3.22 -0.45 -11.47
N THR A 405 3.33 -0.76 -10.18
CA THR A 405 3.94 0.16 -9.21
C THR A 405 5.47 0.10 -9.17
N VAL A 406 6.07 1.10 -8.53
CA VAL A 406 7.51 1.18 -8.27
C VAL A 406 7.77 1.08 -6.76
N SER A 407 8.85 0.38 -6.41
CA SER A 407 9.37 0.19 -5.06
C SER A 407 10.70 0.92 -4.87
N ASN A 408 11.03 1.23 -3.60
CA ASN A 408 12.30 1.80 -3.17
C ASN A 408 13.06 0.73 -2.39
N ILE A 409 14.07 0.11 -3.00
CA ILE A 409 14.73 -1.09 -2.47
C ILE A 409 16.23 -0.85 -2.38
N GLY A 410 16.83 -1.27 -1.26
CA GLY A 410 18.28 -1.19 -1.04
C GLY A 410 18.84 0.22 -0.83
N GLY A 411 18.00 1.17 -0.38
CA GLY A 411 18.36 2.58 -0.23
C GLY A 411 18.20 3.42 -1.50
N GLU A 412 17.74 2.79 -2.59
CA GLU A 412 17.44 3.47 -3.85
C GLU A 412 15.96 3.84 -3.95
N THR A 413 15.63 4.78 -4.84
CA THR A 413 14.26 5.27 -5.04
C THR A 413 13.73 4.89 -6.42
N GLY A 414 12.60 4.19 -6.47
CA GLY A 414 11.87 3.86 -7.68
C GLY A 414 12.61 2.94 -8.65
N ASN A 415 13.42 2.01 -8.13
CA ASN A 415 14.34 1.19 -8.90
C ASN A 415 13.76 -0.18 -9.31
N ILE A 416 12.79 -0.71 -8.57
CA ILE A 416 12.13 -1.99 -8.88
C ILE A 416 10.68 -1.73 -9.22
N SER A 417 10.18 -2.34 -10.30
CA SER A 417 8.77 -2.28 -10.68
C SER A 417 8.20 -3.68 -10.94
N ILE A 418 6.88 -3.81 -10.92
CA ILE A 418 6.16 -5.04 -11.29
C ILE A 418 5.31 -4.73 -12.52
N ALA A 419 5.42 -5.53 -13.58
CA ALA A 419 4.69 -5.34 -14.83
C ALA A 419 3.17 -5.51 -14.63
N LEU A 420 2.36 -4.85 -15.47
CA LEU A 420 0.92 -5.10 -15.48
C LEU A 420 0.63 -6.57 -15.83
N GLY A 421 -0.28 -7.19 -15.08
CA GLY A 421 -0.67 -8.59 -15.26
C GLY A 421 0.20 -9.60 -14.52
N ALA A 422 1.36 -9.20 -13.97
CA ALA A 422 2.13 -10.03 -13.05
C ALA A 422 1.57 -9.91 -11.62
N VAL A 423 1.62 -11.01 -10.86
CA VAL A 423 1.25 -11.04 -9.44
C VAL A 423 2.46 -11.54 -8.67
N ILE A 424 2.83 -10.83 -7.60
CA ILE A 424 3.86 -11.25 -6.65
C ILE A 424 3.19 -11.31 -5.28
N GLU A 425 3.09 -12.50 -4.70
CA GLU A 425 2.28 -12.73 -3.51
C GLU A 425 3.02 -12.36 -2.23
N ASN A 426 4.34 -12.48 -2.18
CA ASN A 426 5.07 -12.40 -0.92
C ASN A 426 6.18 -11.35 -0.95
N ALA A 427 6.47 -10.78 0.22
CA ALA A 427 7.58 -9.86 0.42
C ALA A 427 8.32 -10.18 1.71
N ILE A 428 9.64 -10.01 1.66
CA ILE A 428 10.51 -10.07 2.83
C ILE A 428 11.30 -8.77 2.90
N GLY A 429 11.06 -7.97 3.93
CA GLY A 429 11.80 -6.76 4.28
C GLY A 429 13.20 -7.08 4.79
N GLY A 430 13.93 -6.04 5.18
CA GLY A 430 15.33 -6.05 5.57
C GLY A 430 15.54 -5.96 7.08
N SER A 431 16.53 -5.16 7.46
CA SER A 431 16.82 -4.83 8.87
C SER A 431 16.57 -3.35 9.21
N GLY A 432 15.98 -2.61 8.27
CA GLY A 432 15.58 -1.21 8.42
C GLY A 432 14.10 -1.10 8.78
N ASP A 433 13.60 0.12 9.02
CA ASP A 433 12.17 0.34 9.26
C ASP A 433 11.45 0.36 7.90
N ASP A 434 10.86 -0.76 7.50
CA ASP A 434 10.32 -0.98 6.17
C ASP A 434 8.81 -0.72 6.10
N THR A 435 8.33 -0.35 4.91
CA THR A 435 6.90 -0.30 4.60
C THR A 435 6.60 -1.27 3.48
N ILE A 436 5.75 -2.25 3.74
CA ILE A 436 5.38 -3.31 2.80
C ILE A 436 3.88 -3.20 2.50
N LEU A 437 3.55 -2.99 1.23
CA LEU A 437 2.19 -2.94 0.71
C LEU A 437 1.95 -4.21 -0.10
N GLY A 438 1.01 -5.03 0.35
CA GLY A 438 0.43 -6.13 -0.41
C GLY A 438 -0.45 -5.66 -1.57
N ASN A 439 -1.15 -6.60 -2.19
CA ASN A 439 -1.99 -6.42 -3.36
C ASN A 439 -3.32 -7.17 -3.17
N ASP A 440 -4.10 -7.37 -4.24
CA ASP A 440 -5.41 -8.04 -4.15
C ASP A 440 -5.32 -9.57 -3.94
N ALA A 441 -4.11 -10.14 -3.91
CA ALA A 441 -3.88 -11.57 -3.66
C ALA A 441 -3.60 -11.83 -2.19
N ASN A 442 -3.70 -13.09 -1.76
CA ASN A 442 -3.33 -13.48 -0.40
C ASN A 442 -1.82 -13.32 -0.21
N ASN A 443 -1.42 -12.35 0.61
CA ASN A 443 -0.02 -12.01 0.78
C ASN A 443 0.61 -12.62 2.03
N ARG A 444 1.89 -12.99 1.91
CA ARG A 444 2.74 -13.34 3.06
C ARG A 444 3.81 -12.26 3.23
N LEU A 445 3.69 -11.46 4.28
CA LEU A 445 4.52 -10.28 4.52
C LEU A 445 5.42 -10.49 5.74
N ASP A 446 6.73 -10.52 5.52
CA ASP A 446 7.75 -10.59 6.56
C ASP A 446 8.46 -9.24 6.61
N GLY A 447 8.35 -8.50 7.72
CA GLY A 447 9.02 -7.21 7.89
C GLY A 447 10.55 -7.34 8.03
N GLY A 448 11.00 -8.48 8.56
CA GLY A 448 12.37 -8.68 8.98
C GLY A 448 12.60 -8.09 10.37
N ALA A 449 13.69 -7.34 10.54
CA ALA A 449 13.96 -6.60 11.77
C ALA A 449 13.79 -5.11 11.50
N GLY A 450 13.43 -4.33 12.52
CA GLY A 450 13.11 -2.90 12.35
C GLY A 450 11.73 -2.60 12.89
N ASN A 451 11.27 -1.36 12.73
CA ASN A 451 9.91 -0.99 13.07
C ASN A 451 9.08 -0.89 11.79
N ASP A 452 8.41 -1.98 11.44
CA ASP A 452 7.84 -2.13 10.11
C ASP A 452 6.36 -1.74 10.03
N VAL A 453 5.92 -1.35 8.85
CA VAL A 453 4.50 -1.15 8.52
C VAL A 453 4.11 -2.16 7.46
N LEU A 454 3.25 -3.10 7.83
CA LEU A 454 2.75 -4.15 6.95
C LEU A 454 1.28 -3.88 6.63
N ILE A 455 0.97 -3.70 5.35
CA ILE A 455 -0.39 -3.42 4.85
C ILE A 455 -0.76 -4.56 3.91
N GLY A 456 -1.66 -5.46 4.31
CA GLY A 456 -2.08 -6.59 3.48
C GLY A 456 -2.82 -6.15 2.21
N GLY A 457 -3.88 -5.38 2.37
CA GLY A 457 -4.76 -4.99 1.28
C GLY A 457 -6.01 -5.86 1.27
N PRO A 458 -6.65 -6.07 0.11
CA PRO A 458 -7.68 -7.08 -0.04
C PRO A 458 -7.03 -8.47 -0.16
N GLY A 459 -7.51 -9.45 0.59
CA GLY A 459 -6.92 -10.79 0.53
C GLY A 459 -7.13 -11.55 1.83
N ASP A 460 -6.48 -12.70 1.94
CA ASP A 460 -6.28 -13.42 3.20
C ASP A 460 -4.80 -13.37 3.55
N ASP A 461 -4.40 -12.31 4.25
CA ASP A 461 -3.02 -11.87 4.40
C ASP A 461 -2.41 -12.33 5.72
N THR A 462 -1.11 -12.68 5.68
CA THR A 462 -0.39 -13.21 6.83
C THR A 462 0.90 -12.43 7.09
N ALA A 463 1.00 -11.78 8.25
CA ALA A 463 2.23 -11.20 8.77
C ALA A 463 3.12 -12.26 9.43
N ILE A 464 4.42 -12.23 9.16
CA ILE A 464 5.39 -13.26 9.57
C ILE A 464 6.34 -12.70 10.62
N PHE A 465 6.56 -13.49 11.68
CA PHE A 465 7.46 -13.14 12.78
C PHE A 465 8.49 -14.25 13.02
N THR A 466 9.72 -13.86 13.33
CA THR A 466 10.87 -14.79 13.41
C THR A 466 10.93 -15.56 14.74
N GLY A 467 10.05 -15.25 15.68
CA GLY A 467 10.08 -15.74 17.06
C GLY A 467 8.85 -16.53 17.46
N ALA A 468 8.86 -17.07 18.68
CA ALA A 468 7.67 -17.68 19.30
C ALA A 468 6.71 -16.57 19.77
N PHE A 469 5.40 -16.83 19.82
CA PHE A 469 4.40 -15.81 20.18
C PHE A 469 4.67 -15.16 21.55
N THR A 470 5.16 -15.93 22.52
CA THR A 470 5.54 -15.43 23.86
C THR A 470 6.72 -14.45 23.88
N ALA A 471 7.45 -14.31 22.77
CA ALA A 471 8.50 -13.30 22.61
C ALA A 471 7.95 -11.93 22.19
N TYR A 472 6.63 -11.82 21.94
CA TYR A 472 5.98 -10.61 21.46
C TYR A 472 4.88 -10.13 22.41
N GLN A 473 4.72 -8.82 22.45
CA GLN A 473 3.53 -8.16 22.98
C GLN A 473 2.75 -7.61 21.78
N CYS A 474 1.58 -8.19 21.53
CA CYS A 474 0.66 -7.75 20.49
C CYS A 474 -0.48 -6.94 21.13
N ARG A 475 -1.09 -6.04 20.37
CA ARG A 475 -2.25 -5.27 20.81
C ARG A 475 -3.10 -4.89 19.61
N ASP A 476 -4.38 -5.24 19.69
CA ASP A 476 -5.39 -4.73 18.76
C ASP A 476 -5.81 -3.31 19.18
N LEU A 477 -5.82 -2.39 18.22
CA LEU A 477 -6.23 -1.00 18.39
C LEU A 477 -7.51 -0.67 17.59
N GLY A 478 -8.17 -1.70 17.02
CA GLY A 478 -9.39 -1.61 16.24
C GLY A 478 -9.11 -1.48 14.75
N ASN A 479 -8.41 -0.41 14.34
CA ASN A 479 -8.08 -0.17 12.94
C ASN A 479 -6.74 -0.80 12.48
N HIS A 480 -5.91 -1.24 13.43
CA HIS A 480 -4.64 -1.90 13.19
C HIS A 480 -4.17 -2.66 14.43
N VAL A 481 -3.22 -3.58 14.24
CA VAL A 481 -2.54 -4.29 15.32
C VAL A 481 -1.12 -3.76 15.45
N THR A 482 -0.65 -3.60 16.68
CA THR A 482 0.77 -3.36 16.96
C THR A 482 1.41 -4.60 17.54
N VAL A 483 2.61 -4.96 17.06
CA VAL A 483 3.39 -6.10 17.54
C VAL A 483 4.75 -5.59 17.97
N SER A 484 5.18 -5.90 19.19
CA SER A 484 6.49 -5.48 19.70
C SER A 484 7.26 -6.67 20.26
N GLY A 485 8.52 -6.83 19.89
CA GLY A 485 9.30 -8.00 20.30
C GLY A 485 10.72 -8.03 19.78
N ILE A 486 11.17 -9.22 19.36
CA ILE A 486 12.56 -9.43 18.92
C ILE A 486 12.85 -8.89 17.51
N ASP A 487 11.81 -8.74 16.69
CA ASP A 487 11.89 -8.20 15.33
C ASP A 487 11.83 -6.65 15.35
N GLY A 488 11.10 -6.07 16.31
CA GLY A 488 11.09 -4.64 16.58
C GLY A 488 9.71 -4.17 17.02
N PHE A 489 9.21 -3.07 16.46
CA PHE A 489 7.85 -2.56 16.69
C PHE A 489 7.11 -2.41 15.36
N ASP A 490 6.18 -3.31 15.10
CA ASP A 490 5.49 -3.40 13.81
C ASP A 490 4.04 -2.95 13.93
N ALA A 491 3.54 -2.33 12.87
CA ALA A 491 2.15 -1.95 12.71
C ALA A 491 1.52 -2.71 11.53
N LEU A 492 0.47 -3.47 11.81
CA LEU A 492 -0.22 -4.33 10.85
C LEU A 492 -1.59 -3.73 10.51
N TYR A 493 -1.80 -3.46 9.22
CA TYR A 493 -3.06 -2.96 8.69
C TYR A 493 -3.63 -3.97 7.71
N THR A 494 -4.95 -4.22 7.80
CA THR A 494 -5.66 -5.16 6.91
C THR A 494 -4.90 -6.48 6.78
N ILE A 495 -4.50 -7.06 7.92
CA ILE A 495 -3.87 -8.38 8.01
C ILE A 495 -4.82 -9.25 8.81
N GLU A 496 -5.08 -10.46 8.35
CA GLU A 496 -6.00 -11.39 9.01
C GLU A 496 -5.27 -12.30 9.99
N HIS A 497 -3.98 -12.57 9.71
CA HIS A 497 -3.21 -13.61 10.41
C HIS A 497 -1.82 -13.15 10.84
N MET A 498 -1.41 -13.56 12.04
CA MET A 498 -0.02 -13.48 12.50
C MET A 498 0.58 -14.88 12.62
N GLN A 499 1.66 -15.14 11.90
CA GLN A 499 2.38 -16.41 11.95
C GLN A 499 3.67 -16.27 12.74
N PHE A 500 3.74 -16.97 13.86
CA PHE A 500 4.93 -17.14 14.69
C PHE A 500 5.59 -18.50 14.45
N THR A 501 6.77 -18.73 15.02
CA THR A 501 7.49 -20.00 14.87
C THR A 501 6.81 -21.18 15.59
N ASP A 502 5.96 -20.91 16.58
CA ASP A 502 5.29 -21.91 17.42
C ASP A 502 3.78 -22.00 17.20
N GLY A 503 3.22 -21.22 16.27
CA GLY A 503 1.78 -21.21 15.98
C GLY A 503 1.34 -19.98 15.18
N ARG A 504 0.03 -19.92 14.92
CA ARG A 504 -0.62 -18.85 14.14
C ARG A 504 -1.79 -18.31 14.95
N ILE A 505 -2.04 -17.01 14.81
CA ILE A 505 -3.21 -16.33 15.36
C ILE A 505 -4.02 -15.78 14.20
N ASP A 506 -5.27 -16.23 14.12
CA ASP A 506 -6.27 -15.77 13.17
C ASP A 506 -7.20 -14.83 13.95
N TYR A 507 -6.99 -13.51 13.83
CA TYR A 507 -7.66 -12.51 14.70
C TYR A 507 -8.74 -11.69 13.99
N ALA A 508 -8.87 -11.81 12.67
CA ALA A 508 -10.00 -11.29 11.91
C ALA A 508 -11.26 -12.16 12.11
N ASP A 509 -11.70 -12.34 13.35
CA ASP A 509 -12.77 -13.27 13.71
C ASP A 509 -14.20 -12.70 13.51
N GLY A 510 -14.30 -11.39 13.26
CA GLY A 510 -15.55 -10.66 13.01
C GLY A 510 -16.43 -10.44 14.25
N ASP A 511 -15.90 -10.64 15.47
CA ASP A 511 -16.61 -10.36 16.72
C ASP A 511 -15.92 -9.23 17.50
N PRO A 512 -16.43 -7.98 17.41
CA PRO A 512 -15.82 -6.84 18.07
C PRO A 512 -15.72 -6.93 19.61
N LEU A 513 -16.41 -7.88 20.25
CA LEU A 513 -16.38 -8.07 21.70
C LEU A 513 -15.41 -9.18 22.14
N PHE A 514 -14.71 -9.81 21.21
CA PHE A 514 -13.71 -10.83 21.51
C PHE A 514 -12.37 -10.45 20.90
N ASP A 515 -11.43 -10.03 21.75
CA ASP A 515 -10.08 -9.73 21.30
C ASP A 515 -9.27 -11.04 21.32
N THR A 516 -9.19 -11.70 20.15
CA THR A 516 -8.47 -12.96 19.99
C THR A 516 -6.99 -12.83 20.38
N ILE A 517 -6.35 -11.68 20.10
CA ILE A 517 -4.95 -11.45 20.44
C ILE A 517 -4.78 -11.40 21.95
N PHE A 518 -5.55 -10.57 22.63
CA PHE A 518 -5.56 -10.48 24.09
C PHE A 518 -5.85 -11.84 24.72
N TYR A 519 -6.88 -12.54 24.23
CA TYR A 519 -7.29 -13.82 24.78
C TYR A 519 -6.15 -14.84 24.70
N MET A 520 -5.49 -14.98 23.55
CA MET A 520 -4.38 -15.92 23.38
C MET A 520 -3.17 -15.56 24.25
N GLN A 521 -2.87 -14.27 24.41
CA GLN A 521 -1.75 -13.83 25.27
C GLN A 521 -2.00 -14.14 26.75
N GLN A 522 -3.23 -13.95 27.23
CA GLN A 522 -3.58 -14.26 28.62
C GLN A 522 -3.72 -15.76 28.88
N ASN A 523 -3.97 -16.53 27.82
CA ASN A 523 -4.32 -17.95 27.88
C ASN A 523 -3.41 -18.78 26.98
N ILE A 524 -2.10 -18.72 27.23
CA ILE A 524 -1.08 -19.37 26.39
C ILE A 524 -1.25 -20.89 26.30
N ASP A 525 -1.94 -21.51 27.26
CA ASP A 525 -2.35 -22.91 27.21
C ASP A 525 -3.31 -23.21 26.04
N VAL A 526 -4.21 -22.27 25.72
CA VAL A 526 -5.16 -22.38 24.59
C VAL A 526 -4.42 -22.24 23.26
N TYR A 527 -3.52 -21.25 23.16
CA TYR A 527 -2.66 -21.06 22.00
C TYR A 527 -1.84 -22.32 21.69
N HIS A 528 -1.12 -22.87 22.68
CA HIS A 528 -0.33 -24.09 22.50
C HIS A 528 -1.17 -25.34 22.22
N ALA A 529 -2.46 -25.34 22.61
CA ALA A 529 -3.38 -26.40 22.26
C ALA A 529 -3.85 -26.33 20.79
N GLY A 530 -3.59 -25.22 20.08
CA GLY A 530 -4.04 -24.98 18.71
C GLY A 530 -5.56 -24.87 18.58
N VAL A 531 -6.23 -24.37 19.64
CA VAL A 531 -7.68 -24.21 19.68
C VAL A 531 -8.03 -22.75 19.42
N ASP A 532 -9.04 -22.50 18.59
CA ASP A 532 -9.60 -21.16 18.37
C ASP A 532 -10.05 -20.53 19.70
N GLY A 533 -9.65 -19.28 19.92
CA GLY A 533 -9.80 -18.60 21.21
C GLY A 533 -11.26 -18.36 21.55
N ARG A 534 -12.05 -17.93 20.57
CA ARG A 534 -13.47 -17.64 20.72
C ARG A 534 -14.28 -18.92 20.96
N LEU A 535 -13.99 -19.98 20.22
CA LEU A 535 -14.60 -21.30 20.44
C LEU A 535 -14.26 -21.83 21.84
N HIS A 536 -13.00 -21.68 22.28
CA HIS A 536 -12.61 -22.05 23.63
C HIS A 536 -13.36 -21.21 24.67
N TYR A 537 -13.43 -19.88 24.49
CA TYR A 537 -14.14 -19.01 25.42
C TYR A 537 -15.61 -19.42 25.58
N ASN A 538 -16.31 -19.59 24.45
CA ASN A 538 -17.72 -19.95 24.43
C ASN A 538 -18.02 -21.31 25.07
N ALA A 539 -17.11 -22.28 24.93
CA ALA A 539 -17.29 -23.62 25.49
C ALA A 539 -16.80 -23.75 26.94
N TYR A 540 -15.73 -23.05 27.32
CA TYR A 540 -15.01 -23.26 28.58
C TYR A 540 -14.57 -21.96 29.25
N GLY A 541 -14.01 -21.01 28.48
CA GLY A 541 -13.33 -19.85 29.06
C GLY A 541 -14.21 -19.00 29.95
N TRP A 542 -15.50 -18.82 29.62
CA TRP A 542 -16.39 -18.05 30.48
C TRP A 542 -16.71 -18.76 31.81
N HIS A 543 -16.81 -20.09 31.81
CA HIS A 543 -16.95 -20.89 33.03
C HIS A 543 -15.69 -20.85 33.89
N GLU A 544 -14.54 -20.75 33.25
CA GLU A 544 -13.25 -20.58 33.91
C GLU A 544 -12.99 -19.13 34.30
N GLY A 545 -13.92 -18.21 34.05
CA GLY A 545 -13.81 -16.79 34.34
C GLY A 545 -12.77 -16.04 33.51
N ARG A 546 -12.22 -16.61 32.44
CA ARG A 546 -11.22 -15.94 31.57
C ARG A 546 -11.87 -14.72 30.90
N ASN A 547 -11.14 -13.64 30.67
CA ASN A 547 -11.69 -12.43 30.06
C ASN A 547 -11.55 -12.50 28.52
N PRO A 548 -12.59 -12.11 27.75
CA PRO A 548 -12.55 -12.14 26.29
C PRO A 548 -11.80 -10.95 25.68
N ASP A 549 -11.69 -9.85 26.41
CA ASP A 549 -10.99 -8.62 26.00
C ASP A 549 -10.47 -7.86 27.25
N PRO A 550 -9.66 -6.79 27.09
CA PRO A 550 -9.10 -6.04 28.22
C PRO A 550 -10.11 -5.30 29.11
N TYR A 551 -11.32 -5.04 28.62
CA TYR A 551 -12.34 -4.21 29.25
C TYR A 551 -13.55 -5.00 29.75
N PHE A 552 -13.67 -6.29 29.41
CA PHE A 552 -14.71 -7.19 29.93
C PHE A 552 -14.18 -8.11 31.04
N SER A 553 -14.80 -8.04 32.22
CA SER A 553 -14.48 -8.91 33.37
C SER A 553 -15.50 -10.04 33.47
N THR A 554 -15.20 -11.22 32.94
CA THR A 554 -16.14 -12.37 32.94
C THR A 554 -16.57 -12.75 34.35
N ALA A 555 -15.60 -12.94 35.25
CA ALA A 555 -15.87 -13.32 36.63
C ALA A 555 -16.62 -12.22 37.39
N GLY A 556 -16.23 -10.95 37.18
CA GLY A 556 -16.86 -9.81 37.82
C GLY A 556 -18.30 -9.59 37.34
N TYR A 557 -18.53 -9.68 36.03
CA TYR A 557 -19.85 -9.51 35.43
C TYR A 557 -20.83 -10.55 35.98
N ILE A 558 -20.44 -11.83 36.04
CA ILE A 558 -21.25 -12.90 36.67
C ILE A 558 -21.40 -12.66 38.18
N GLY A 559 -20.32 -12.26 38.86
CA GLY A 559 -20.29 -12.01 40.30
C GLY A 559 -21.23 -10.90 40.76
N TYR A 560 -21.38 -9.84 39.96
CA TYR A 560 -22.33 -8.76 40.25
C TYR A 560 -23.74 -9.10 39.75
N ASN A 561 -23.85 -9.58 38.50
CA ASN A 561 -25.11 -9.84 37.82
C ASN A 561 -25.67 -11.25 38.12
N ARG A 562 -26.19 -11.42 39.34
CA ARG A 562 -26.66 -12.71 39.87
C ARG A 562 -27.76 -13.39 39.07
N ASP A 563 -28.55 -12.61 38.35
CA ASP A 563 -29.58 -13.11 37.46
C ASP A 563 -28.98 -13.82 36.23
N VAL A 564 -27.85 -13.33 35.71
CA VAL A 564 -27.11 -13.92 34.60
C VAL A 564 -26.46 -15.24 35.02
N ASP A 565 -25.82 -15.24 36.20
CA ASP A 565 -25.25 -16.45 36.81
C ASP A 565 -26.32 -17.53 37.04
N ALA A 566 -27.44 -17.16 37.69
CA ALA A 566 -28.54 -18.08 37.94
C ALA A 566 -29.14 -18.66 36.66
N ALA A 567 -29.17 -17.87 35.57
CA ALA A 567 -29.64 -18.31 34.26
C ALA A 567 -28.60 -19.14 33.48
N HIS A 568 -27.33 -19.20 33.94
CA HIS A 568 -26.22 -19.89 33.29
C HIS A 568 -26.00 -19.42 31.84
N ILE A 569 -26.15 -18.11 31.61
CA ILE A 569 -25.95 -17.49 30.30
C ILE A 569 -24.50 -17.02 30.20
N ASN A 570 -23.85 -17.27 29.05
CA ASN A 570 -22.53 -16.71 28.77
C ASN A 570 -22.56 -15.18 28.95
N PRO A 571 -21.72 -14.59 29.83
CA PRO A 571 -21.80 -13.18 30.20
C PRO A 571 -21.52 -12.24 29.03
N LEU A 572 -20.61 -12.59 28.12
CA LEU A 572 -20.35 -11.79 26.91
C LEU A 572 -21.57 -11.78 25.99
N THR A 573 -22.19 -12.95 25.79
CA THR A 573 -23.45 -13.07 25.01
C THR A 573 -24.59 -12.28 25.65
N HIS A 574 -24.71 -12.34 26.99
CA HIS A 574 -25.71 -11.58 27.72
C HIS A 574 -25.48 -10.08 27.58
N TYR A 575 -24.24 -9.61 27.80
CA TYR A 575 -23.92 -8.19 27.67
C TYR A 575 -24.27 -7.68 26.27
N ASN A 576 -23.82 -8.39 25.22
CA ASN A 576 -24.10 -8.02 23.84
C ASN A 576 -25.59 -7.93 23.50
N SER A 577 -26.39 -8.85 24.06
CA SER A 577 -27.82 -8.95 23.73
C SER A 577 -28.72 -8.07 24.60
N TYR A 578 -28.33 -7.82 25.85
CA TYR A 578 -29.18 -7.19 26.87
C TYR A 578 -28.41 -6.23 27.77
N GLY A 579 -27.24 -6.63 28.26
CA GLY A 579 -26.57 -5.92 29.36
C GLY A 579 -26.26 -4.46 29.06
N TRP A 580 -25.76 -4.15 27.86
CA TRP A 580 -25.47 -2.76 27.50
C TRP A 580 -26.74 -1.90 27.35
N HIS A 581 -27.87 -2.49 26.93
CA HIS A 581 -29.16 -1.81 26.87
C HIS A 581 -29.74 -1.52 28.26
N GLU A 582 -29.43 -2.38 29.22
CA GLU A 582 -29.74 -2.19 30.65
C GLU A 582 -28.71 -1.29 31.34
N GLY A 583 -27.66 -0.90 30.61
CA GLY A 583 -26.50 -0.13 31.04
C GLY A 583 -25.80 -0.76 32.24
N ARG A 584 -25.57 -2.07 32.16
CA ARG A 584 -24.66 -2.83 33.04
C ARG A 584 -23.25 -2.69 32.52
N ASP A 585 -22.26 -2.60 33.41
CA ASP A 585 -20.88 -2.40 32.98
C ASP A 585 -20.14 -3.71 32.67
N PRO A 586 -19.42 -3.80 31.53
CA PRO A 586 -18.72 -5.02 31.14
C PRO A 586 -17.51 -5.33 32.02
N GLY A 587 -16.86 -4.31 32.59
CA GLY A 587 -15.65 -4.44 33.39
C GLY A 587 -15.27 -3.14 34.08
N SER A 588 -14.33 -3.19 35.03
CA SER A 588 -14.03 -2.06 35.91
C SER A 588 -13.40 -0.86 35.21
N LEU A 589 -12.93 -1.02 33.97
CA LEU A 589 -12.30 0.02 33.17
C LEU A 589 -13.26 0.70 32.18
N PHE A 590 -14.51 0.23 32.08
CA PHE A 590 -15.44 0.72 31.06
C PHE A 590 -16.85 0.91 31.64
N ASP A 591 -17.26 2.17 31.74
CA ASP A 591 -18.61 2.58 32.12
C ASP A 591 -19.48 2.80 30.85
N THR A 592 -20.53 2.00 30.75
CA THR A 592 -21.42 1.90 29.58
C THR A 592 -22.21 3.20 29.38
N ASP A 593 -22.74 3.74 30.47
CA ASP A 593 -23.56 4.95 30.43
C ASP A 593 -22.69 6.17 30.13
N PHE A 594 -21.52 6.28 30.77
CA PHE A 594 -20.54 7.33 30.50
C PHE A 594 -20.19 7.36 29.01
N TYR A 595 -19.86 6.22 28.42
CA TYR A 595 -19.47 6.15 27.02
C TYR A 595 -20.61 6.61 26.10
N LEU A 596 -21.84 6.17 26.34
CA LEU A 596 -23.01 6.60 25.56
C LEU A 596 -23.39 8.07 25.79
N ILE A 597 -23.09 8.62 26.96
CA ILE A 597 -23.32 10.05 27.28
C ILE A 597 -22.35 10.93 26.48
N HIS A 598 -21.06 10.57 26.46
CA HIS A 598 -20.00 11.34 25.82
C HIS A 598 -19.90 11.11 24.31
N ASN A 599 -20.50 10.02 23.81
CA ASN A 599 -20.55 9.66 22.39
C ASN A 599 -22.00 9.63 21.87
N PRO A 600 -22.64 10.80 21.69
CA PRO A 600 -24.04 10.90 21.30
C PRO A 600 -24.32 10.32 19.90
N ASP A 601 -23.31 10.26 19.03
CA ASP A 601 -23.32 9.61 17.72
C ASP A 601 -23.51 8.09 17.85
N VAL A 602 -22.73 7.44 18.72
CA VAL A 602 -22.83 6.01 19.02
C VAL A 602 -24.20 5.68 19.61
N ARG A 603 -24.65 6.49 20.58
CA ARG A 603 -25.98 6.35 21.20
C ARG A 603 -27.11 6.53 20.18
N ALA A 604 -27.01 7.51 19.29
CA ALA A 604 -28.02 7.77 18.26
C ALA A 604 -28.09 6.65 17.21
N ALA A 605 -26.94 6.05 16.88
CA ALA A 605 -26.86 4.89 15.99
C ALA A 605 -27.34 3.60 16.65
N GLY A 606 -27.48 3.56 17.99
CA GLY A 606 -27.90 2.38 18.74
C GLY A 606 -26.86 1.26 18.69
N LEU A 607 -25.58 1.62 18.65
CA LEU A 607 -24.47 0.68 18.62
C LEU A 607 -24.10 0.23 20.05
N ASN A 608 -23.64 -1.02 20.17
CA ASN A 608 -23.08 -1.52 21.43
C ASN A 608 -21.81 -0.69 21.77
N PRO A 609 -21.74 -0.06 22.95
CA PRO A 609 -20.68 0.90 23.28
C PRO A 609 -19.30 0.24 23.42
N LEU A 610 -19.21 -0.97 23.98
CA LEU A 610 -17.92 -1.65 24.09
C LEU A 610 -17.44 -2.14 22.72
N ALA A 611 -18.35 -2.71 21.92
CA ALA A 611 -18.03 -3.14 20.55
C ALA A 611 -17.52 -1.96 19.70
N HIS A 612 -18.22 -0.82 19.75
CA HIS A 612 -17.78 0.40 19.08
C HIS A 612 -16.42 0.89 19.58
N TYR A 613 -16.18 0.84 20.90
CA TYR A 613 -14.92 1.28 21.46
C TYR A 613 -13.74 0.41 21.01
N LEU A 614 -13.91 -0.91 21.03
CA LEU A 614 -12.89 -1.87 20.59
C LEU A 614 -12.59 -1.72 19.09
N GLU A 615 -13.61 -1.57 18.24
CA GLU A 615 -13.46 -1.50 16.79
C GLU A 615 -12.99 -0.12 16.28
N TYR A 616 -13.46 0.96 16.90
CA TYR A 616 -13.21 2.34 16.45
C TYR A 616 -12.65 3.22 17.55
N GLY A 617 -13.25 3.18 18.74
CA GLY A 617 -13.02 4.17 19.78
C GLY A 617 -11.59 4.25 20.31
N ILE A 618 -10.86 3.13 20.36
CA ILE A 618 -9.43 3.12 20.73
C ILE A 618 -8.63 3.96 19.72
N SER A 619 -8.80 3.68 18.42
CA SER A 619 -8.10 4.38 17.34
C SER A 619 -8.51 5.85 17.20
N GLU A 620 -9.77 6.17 17.50
CA GLU A 620 -10.31 7.53 17.50
C GLU A 620 -9.91 8.35 18.75
N GLY A 621 -9.30 7.71 19.75
CA GLY A 621 -8.98 8.34 21.03
C GLY A 621 -10.22 8.71 21.86
N ARG A 622 -11.32 7.96 21.72
CA ARG A 622 -12.55 8.17 22.49
C ARG A 622 -12.28 7.92 23.96
N GLU A 623 -12.79 8.80 24.81
CA GLU A 623 -12.61 8.68 26.26
C GLU A 623 -13.48 7.55 26.83
N ILE A 624 -12.91 6.83 27.80
CA ILE A 624 -13.58 5.85 28.65
C ILE A 624 -13.40 6.24 30.11
N ALA A 625 -14.30 5.79 30.96
CA ALA A 625 -14.20 5.96 32.40
C ALA A 625 -14.29 4.59 33.10
N PRO A 626 -13.64 4.43 34.27
CA PRO A 626 -13.88 3.29 35.13
C PRO A 626 -15.36 3.17 35.49
N ALA A 627 -15.85 1.93 35.63
CA ALA A 627 -17.22 1.64 36.03
C ALA A 627 -17.53 2.29 37.39
N VAL A 628 -18.67 2.99 37.46
CA VAL A 628 -19.19 3.51 38.72
C VAL A 628 -20.63 3.04 38.91
N GLY A 629 -20.82 2.16 39.90
CA GLY A 629 -22.07 1.46 40.07
C GLY A 629 -23.25 2.39 40.42
N ARG A 630 -24.38 2.17 39.75
CA ARG A 630 -25.62 2.97 39.90
C ARG A 630 -26.17 2.98 41.34
N GLY A 631 -25.78 1.98 42.13
CA GLY A 631 -26.22 1.77 43.50
C GLY A 631 -25.26 2.28 44.57
N ILE A 632 -24.18 2.98 44.21
CA ILE A 632 -23.17 3.42 45.19
C ILE A 632 -23.84 4.16 46.35
N ALA A 633 -23.84 3.51 47.52
CA ALA A 633 -24.54 4.01 48.69
C ALA A 633 -23.76 5.17 49.32
N GLN A 634 -24.35 5.82 50.34
CA GLN A 634 -23.64 6.81 51.18
C GLN A 634 -22.36 6.26 51.84
N THR A 635 -22.10 4.95 51.77
CA THR A 635 -20.88 4.29 52.25
C THR A 635 -19.66 4.59 51.37
N GLY A 636 -19.87 4.91 50.09
CA GLY A 636 -18.82 5.07 49.07
C GLY A 636 -18.07 3.78 48.73
N ILE A 637 -18.61 2.63 49.12
CA ILE A 637 -18.20 1.32 48.58
C ILE A 637 -19.04 1.09 47.34
N ASP A 638 -18.36 0.83 46.23
CA ASP A 638 -18.97 0.53 44.94
C ASP A 638 -18.92 -0.98 44.71
N ASP A 639 -20.04 -1.65 45.01
CA ASP A 639 -20.13 -3.10 44.91
C ASP A 639 -19.90 -3.60 43.47
N GLU A 640 -20.31 -2.83 42.46
CA GLU A 640 -20.13 -3.17 41.04
C GLU A 640 -18.65 -3.09 40.65
N TYR A 641 -18.01 -1.95 40.88
CA TYR A 641 -16.57 -1.78 40.64
C TYR A 641 -15.75 -2.84 41.37
N TYR A 642 -16.11 -3.15 42.62
CA TYR A 642 -15.35 -4.08 43.45
C TYR A 642 -15.43 -5.51 42.93
N ASP A 643 -16.62 -5.99 42.54
CA ASP A 643 -16.77 -7.31 41.91
C ASP A 643 -16.11 -7.35 40.52
N LEU A 644 -16.22 -6.27 39.73
CA LEU A 644 -15.57 -6.17 38.42
C LEU A 644 -14.03 -6.19 38.50
N THR A 645 -13.47 -5.67 39.60
CA THR A 645 -12.01 -5.58 39.83
C THR A 645 -11.44 -6.82 40.52
N TYR A 646 -12.12 -7.35 41.53
CA TYR A 646 -11.59 -8.39 42.41
C TYR A 646 -12.21 -9.76 42.13
N ARG A 647 -11.60 -10.46 41.17
CA ARG A 647 -12.00 -11.78 40.70
C ARG A 647 -12.31 -12.79 41.82
N ASP A 648 -11.50 -12.85 42.87
CA ASP A 648 -11.69 -13.79 43.98
C ASP A 648 -12.97 -13.50 44.78
N VAL A 649 -13.31 -12.23 44.96
CA VAL A 649 -14.53 -11.78 45.65
C VAL A 649 -15.76 -12.08 44.80
N ALA A 650 -15.69 -11.77 43.51
CA ALA A 650 -16.75 -12.05 42.56
C ALA A 650 -17.10 -13.55 42.49
N LEU A 651 -16.08 -14.41 42.37
CA LEU A 651 -16.24 -15.87 42.34
C LEU A 651 -16.72 -16.45 43.68
N ALA A 652 -16.30 -15.86 44.81
CA ALA A 652 -16.74 -16.28 46.13
C ALA A 652 -18.16 -15.80 46.47
N HIS A 653 -18.72 -14.90 45.65
CA HIS A 653 -20.01 -14.30 45.87
C HIS A 653 -20.13 -13.62 47.24
N ALA A 654 -19.05 -13.01 47.71
CA ALA A 654 -19.02 -12.42 49.03
C ALA A 654 -19.91 -11.17 49.12
N ASP A 655 -20.34 -10.83 50.34
CA ASP A 655 -20.86 -9.51 50.65
C ASP A 655 -19.72 -8.50 50.54
N VAL A 656 -19.70 -7.70 49.47
CA VAL A 656 -18.62 -6.76 49.15
C VAL A 656 -18.39 -5.76 50.28
N SER A 657 -19.45 -5.13 50.78
CA SER A 657 -19.37 -4.18 51.88
C SER A 657 -18.82 -4.83 53.14
N GLY A 658 -19.28 -6.04 53.48
CA GLY A 658 -18.74 -6.84 54.58
C GLY A 658 -17.26 -7.20 54.39
N HIS A 659 -16.90 -7.60 53.18
CA HIS A 659 -15.54 -7.99 52.80
C HIS A 659 -14.57 -6.81 52.89
N TYR A 660 -14.90 -5.67 52.27
CA TYR A 660 -14.03 -4.49 52.32
C TYR A 660 -13.78 -4.04 53.75
N ASN A 661 -14.84 -3.92 54.55
CA ASN A 661 -14.76 -3.43 55.92
C ASN A 661 -13.98 -4.36 56.86
N THR A 662 -13.97 -5.66 56.59
CA THR A 662 -13.31 -6.66 57.44
C THR A 662 -11.90 -7.01 56.95
N TYR A 663 -11.69 -7.09 55.63
CA TYR A 663 -10.47 -7.62 55.01
C TYR A 663 -9.92 -6.66 53.95
N GLY A 664 -10.75 -6.17 53.03
CA GLY A 664 -10.29 -5.49 51.82
C GLY A 664 -9.41 -4.27 52.10
N TRP A 665 -9.75 -3.43 53.07
CA TRP A 665 -8.93 -2.26 53.38
C TRP A 665 -7.57 -2.63 54.01
N HIS A 666 -7.48 -3.75 54.71
CA HIS A 666 -6.22 -4.29 55.23
C HIS A 666 -5.36 -4.91 54.13
N GLU A 667 -5.99 -5.43 53.08
CA GLU A 667 -5.34 -5.97 51.88
C GLU A 667 -4.95 -4.87 50.88
N GLY A 668 -5.31 -3.61 51.15
CA GLY A 668 -5.04 -2.49 50.25
C GLY A 668 -5.95 -2.41 49.03
N ARG A 669 -7.08 -3.12 49.03
CA ARG A 669 -8.07 -3.09 47.93
C ARG A 669 -8.81 -1.76 47.91
N ASN A 670 -9.16 -1.29 46.73
CA ASN A 670 -9.85 -0.02 46.51
C ASN A 670 -11.37 -0.24 46.52
N PRO A 671 -12.14 0.52 47.31
CA PRO A 671 -13.58 0.35 47.44
C PRO A 671 -14.36 0.93 46.26
N ASN A 672 -13.74 1.78 45.45
CA ASN A 672 -14.27 2.36 44.21
C ASN A 672 -13.09 2.84 43.34
N ALA A 673 -13.36 3.26 42.11
CA ALA A 673 -12.34 3.67 41.13
C ALA A 673 -11.50 4.91 41.52
N TYR A 674 -11.97 5.73 42.47
CA TYR A 674 -11.37 7.03 42.79
C TYR A 674 -10.88 7.13 44.24
N PHE A 675 -10.84 6.01 44.97
CA PHE A 675 -10.27 5.91 46.32
C PHE A 675 -9.13 4.90 46.35
N ASP A 676 -7.92 5.35 46.67
CA ASP A 676 -6.74 4.50 46.82
C ASP A 676 -6.53 4.17 48.30
N THR A 677 -6.94 2.97 48.73
CA THR A 677 -6.82 2.56 50.13
C THR A 677 -5.37 2.54 50.60
N ALA A 678 -4.47 2.00 49.79
CA ALA A 678 -3.06 1.88 50.14
C ALA A 678 -2.37 3.25 50.15
N GLY A 679 -2.60 4.05 49.11
CA GLY A 679 -2.09 5.41 48.98
C GLY A 679 -2.59 6.32 50.11
N TYR A 680 -3.88 6.25 50.45
CA TYR A 680 -4.45 7.04 51.55
C TYR A 680 -3.78 6.72 52.90
N LEU A 681 -3.58 5.43 53.21
CA LEU A 681 -2.88 5.03 54.43
C LEU A 681 -1.38 5.35 54.40
N ALA A 682 -0.76 5.38 53.22
CA ALA A 682 0.63 5.80 53.06
C ALA A 682 0.78 7.30 53.35
N ARG A 683 -0.07 8.12 52.73
CA ARG A 683 -0.09 9.58 52.80
C ARG A 683 -0.45 10.09 54.20
N TYR A 684 -1.47 9.52 54.82
CA TYR A 684 -2.03 9.98 56.08
C TYR A 684 -1.63 9.09 57.25
N ALA A 685 -0.41 9.33 57.76
CA ALA A 685 0.20 8.54 58.83
C ALA A 685 -0.61 8.52 60.13
N ASP A 686 -1.40 9.56 60.40
CA ASP A 686 -2.29 9.65 61.55
C ASP A 686 -3.48 8.68 61.44
N VAL A 687 -4.09 8.55 60.26
CA VAL A 687 -5.18 7.59 60.00
C VAL A 687 -4.66 6.16 60.11
N ARG A 688 -3.47 5.91 59.53
CA ARG A 688 -2.78 4.62 59.65
C ARG A 688 -2.47 4.27 61.09
N ALA A 689 -1.95 5.21 61.88
CA ALA A 689 -1.64 5.00 63.30
C ALA A 689 -2.91 4.78 64.14
N ALA A 690 -4.02 5.41 63.79
CA ALA A 690 -5.31 5.22 64.45
C ALA A 690 -5.95 3.86 64.15
N GLY A 691 -5.52 3.17 63.08
CA GLY A 691 -6.07 1.86 62.68
C GLY A 691 -7.53 1.94 62.25
N ILE A 692 -7.96 3.09 61.72
CA ILE A 692 -9.33 3.33 61.26
C ILE A 692 -9.41 2.98 59.77
N ASN A 693 -10.53 2.37 59.35
CA ASN A 693 -10.80 2.14 57.93
C ASN A 693 -10.66 3.46 57.13
N PRO A 694 -9.79 3.50 56.11
CA PRO A 694 -9.43 4.74 55.43
C PRO A 694 -10.61 5.37 54.66
N LEU A 695 -11.46 4.57 54.03
CA LEU A 695 -12.67 5.07 53.37
C LEU A 695 -13.63 5.67 54.40
N THR A 696 -13.89 4.98 55.50
CA THR A 696 -14.75 5.49 56.59
C THR A 696 -14.21 6.81 57.14
N HIS A 697 -12.90 6.91 57.34
CA HIS A 697 -12.27 8.16 57.76
C HIS A 697 -12.51 9.26 56.74
N TYR A 698 -12.24 9.01 55.45
CA TYR A 698 -12.43 10.00 54.41
C TYR A 698 -13.88 10.49 54.34
N MET A 699 -14.85 9.57 54.31
CA MET A 699 -16.27 9.88 54.19
C MET A 699 -16.81 10.71 55.36
N GLN A 700 -16.29 10.50 56.58
CA GLN A 700 -16.74 11.20 57.78
C GLN A 700 -15.97 12.49 58.06
N TYR A 701 -14.66 12.52 57.82
CA TYR A 701 -13.77 13.60 58.25
C TYR A 701 -12.85 14.09 57.13
N GLY A 702 -12.22 13.18 56.37
CA GLY A 702 -11.11 13.52 55.47
C GLY A 702 -11.45 14.57 54.42
N TRP A 703 -12.63 14.51 53.79
CA TRP A 703 -13.01 15.52 52.80
C TRP A 703 -13.23 16.92 53.39
N GLN A 704 -13.68 17.00 54.65
CA GLN A 704 -13.85 18.29 55.36
C GLN A 704 -12.51 18.88 55.79
N GLU A 705 -11.52 18.01 56.00
CA GLU A 705 -10.14 18.37 56.28
C GLU A 705 -9.35 18.72 54.99
N GLY A 706 -9.97 18.61 53.82
CA GLY A 706 -9.33 18.85 52.53
C GLY A 706 -8.31 17.77 52.13
N ARG A 707 -8.44 16.55 52.67
CA ARG A 707 -7.60 15.41 52.26
C ARG A 707 -8.06 14.89 50.91
N ASN A 708 -7.11 14.45 50.07
CA ASN A 708 -7.39 13.79 48.80
C ASN A 708 -7.58 12.27 49.01
N PRO A 709 -8.53 11.61 48.32
CA PRO A 709 -8.78 10.17 48.44
C PRO A 709 -7.89 9.30 47.53
N SER A 710 -7.34 9.86 46.45
CA SER A 710 -6.43 9.18 45.52
C SER A 710 -5.63 10.20 44.72
N ALA A 711 -4.67 9.73 43.90
CA ALA A 711 -3.98 10.57 42.93
C ALA A 711 -4.88 11.06 41.79
N ASN A 712 -6.03 10.41 41.59
CA ASN A 712 -6.96 10.71 40.49
C ASN A 712 -8.14 11.59 40.92
N PHE A 713 -8.11 12.11 42.15
CA PHE A 713 -9.17 12.96 42.67
C PHE A 713 -8.63 13.99 43.67
N ASP A 714 -8.75 15.28 43.35
CA ASP A 714 -8.40 16.37 44.25
C ASP A 714 -9.65 16.98 44.89
N THR A 715 -9.78 16.82 46.21
CA THR A 715 -10.91 17.30 47.00
C THR A 715 -11.05 18.82 46.96
N HIS A 716 -9.92 19.54 47.00
CA HIS A 716 -9.92 21.00 47.04
C HIS A 716 -10.31 21.58 45.68
N ASP A 717 -9.64 21.13 44.61
CA ASP A 717 -9.87 21.61 43.26
C ASP A 717 -11.26 21.21 42.76
N TYR A 718 -11.74 20.02 43.11
CA TYR A 718 -13.11 19.63 42.81
C TYR A 718 -14.11 20.61 43.42
N LEU A 719 -14.00 20.92 44.71
CA LEU A 719 -14.91 21.87 45.38
C LEU A 719 -14.75 23.31 44.86
N ALA A 720 -13.53 23.72 44.52
CA ALA A 720 -13.25 25.05 43.98
C ALA A 720 -13.93 25.27 42.62
N HIS A 721 -13.97 24.24 41.76
CA HIS A 721 -14.58 24.31 40.44
C HIS A 721 -16.07 23.95 40.43
N ASN A 722 -16.58 23.38 41.52
CA ASN A 722 -17.98 22.97 41.69
C ASN A 722 -18.62 23.69 42.89
N PRO A 723 -18.86 25.02 42.78
CA PRO A 723 -19.34 25.84 43.89
C PRO A 723 -20.74 25.45 44.38
N ASP A 724 -21.56 24.81 43.53
CA ASP A 724 -22.85 24.23 43.90
C ASP A 724 -22.69 23.06 44.88
N VAL A 725 -21.70 22.19 44.66
CA VAL A 725 -21.36 21.07 45.56
C VAL A 725 -20.78 21.60 46.88
N ALA A 726 -19.88 22.59 46.79
CA ALA A 726 -19.29 23.24 47.97
C ALA A 726 -20.36 23.93 48.84
N ALA A 727 -21.28 24.68 48.22
CA ALA A 727 -22.37 25.35 48.93
C ALA A 727 -23.38 24.38 49.54
N ALA A 728 -23.61 23.23 48.89
CA ALA A 728 -24.48 22.18 49.42
C ALA A 728 -23.82 21.35 50.54
N HIS A 729 -22.52 21.55 50.80
CA HIS A 729 -21.73 20.78 51.76
C HIS A 729 -21.83 19.26 51.54
N ILE A 730 -21.79 18.84 50.27
CA ILE A 730 -21.83 17.44 49.88
C ILE A 730 -20.39 16.91 49.79
N ASN A 731 -20.17 15.67 50.22
CA ASN A 731 -18.88 15.00 50.05
C ASN A 731 -18.50 14.96 48.55
N PRO A 732 -17.35 15.54 48.15
CA PRO A 732 -17.00 15.74 46.74
C PRO A 732 -16.76 14.42 45.99
N LEU A 733 -16.13 13.42 46.63
CA LEU A 733 -15.92 12.11 46.01
C LEU A 733 -17.26 11.42 45.76
N LEU A 734 -18.14 11.42 46.77
CA LEU A 734 -19.46 10.81 46.63
C LEU A 734 -20.31 11.54 45.59
N HIS A 735 -20.25 12.87 45.56
CA HIS A 735 -20.92 13.66 44.52
C HIS A 735 -20.40 13.28 43.13
N TYR A 736 -19.09 13.15 42.97
CA TYR A 736 -18.50 12.80 41.69
C TYR A 736 -18.91 11.41 41.21
N LEU A 737 -18.83 10.40 42.09
CA LEU A 737 -19.23 9.03 41.79
C LEU A 737 -20.72 8.93 41.43
N VAL A 738 -21.60 9.67 42.13
CA VAL A 738 -23.05 9.56 41.90
C VAL A 738 -23.54 10.44 40.73
N TYR A 739 -22.94 11.61 40.53
CA TYR A 739 -23.42 12.62 39.58
C TYR A 739 -22.31 13.16 38.69
N GLY A 740 -21.18 13.54 39.27
CA GLY A 740 -20.17 14.33 38.57
C GLY A 740 -19.60 13.67 37.32
N LEU A 741 -19.38 12.35 37.35
CA LEU A 741 -18.90 11.60 36.19
C LEU A 741 -19.84 11.75 34.98
N TYR A 742 -21.15 11.59 35.20
CA TYR A 742 -22.18 11.66 34.16
C TYR A 742 -22.55 13.09 33.76
N GLU A 743 -22.26 14.08 34.62
CA GLU A 743 -22.39 15.51 34.34
C GLU A 743 -21.18 16.10 33.59
N GLY A 744 -20.14 15.29 33.33
CA GLY A 744 -18.91 15.75 32.69
C GLY A 744 -18.03 16.64 33.59
N ARG A 745 -18.16 16.51 34.92
CA ARG A 745 -17.29 17.19 35.88
C ARG A 745 -15.92 16.52 35.87
N VAL A 746 -14.87 17.28 36.18
CA VAL A 746 -13.49 16.77 36.22
C VAL A 746 -13.10 16.45 37.67
N PRO A 747 -12.50 15.28 37.97
CA PRO A 747 -12.09 14.92 39.33
C PRO A 747 -10.77 15.57 39.77
N TYR A 748 -9.97 16.03 38.79
CA TYR A 748 -8.61 16.60 38.94
C TYR A 748 -7.60 15.61 39.52
N ALA A 749 -6.41 15.55 38.93
CA ALA A 749 -5.32 14.72 39.43
C ALA A 749 -4.48 15.51 40.45
N ASP A 750 -4.08 14.84 41.54
CA ASP A 750 -3.15 15.37 42.52
C ASP A 750 -1.75 14.77 42.28
N GLU A 751 -0.87 15.54 41.63
CA GLU A 751 0.52 15.15 41.37
C GLU A 751 1.35 14.98 42.66
N LEU A 752 0.84 15.41 43.82
CA LEU A 752 1.51 15.35 45.13
C LEU A 752 0.99 14.22 46.03
N PHE A 753 0.08 13.38 45.53
CA PHE A 753 -0.51 12.27 46.28
C PHE A 753 0.45 11.07 46.51
N ALA A 754 1.60 11.06 45.82
CA ALA A 754 2.58 9.97 45.84
C ALA A 754 3.24 9.71 47.21
#